data_AF-A0A8S2AIZ6-F1
#
_entry.id   AF-A0A8S2AIZ6-F1
#
_cell.length_a   1.000
_cell.length_b   1.000
_cell.length_c   1.000
_cell.angle_alpha   90.00
_cell.angle_beta   90.00
_cell.angle_gamma   90.00
#
_symmetry.space_group_name_H-M   'P 1'
#
loop_
_entity.id
_entity.type
_entity.pdbx_description
1 polymer ?
#
loop_
_entity_poly.entity_id
_entity_poly.type
_entity_poly.pdbx_seq_one_letter_code
_entity_poly.pdbx_strand_id
1 'polypeptide(L)'
;MARTRAMVIKMSTLMILISLMVMNMVESSRSVNKVNNGDDSEILRRHLLTNGLGVTPPMGWNSWNHFSCNIDEKMIKETADALVTTGLSKLGYKYVNIDDCWAEISRDSKGSLVPKKSTFPSGIKALADYVHSKGLKLGIYSDAGYFTCSKTMPGSLGYEEHDAKTFAEWGIDYLKYDNCNNDGSKPTVRYPVMTRALMKSGRPIFHSLCEWGDMHPALWGSPVGNSWRTTNDIKDTWLSMISIADMNEVYAEHARPGGWNDPDMLEVGNGGMTKDEYIVHFSIWAISKAPLLLGCDIRNMTKETVEIVANKEVIAINQDPHGVQAKKVRMEGDLEVWAGPLSGYRVALLLLNRGPSRTSITALWDDIEIPANSIVEARDLWQHKTLKQKFVGNLTATVDSHALLALRIVDGFQSRMLMHNGLALSPQMGWNSWNHFQCNINETLIKQTADAMVSSGLSAIGYKYINIDDCWGELKRDSQGSLVAKASTFPSGIKALSDYVHSKGLKLGIYSDAGTLTCSQTMPGSLGHEEQDAKTFASWGIDYLKYDNCENTGTSPRERYPKMSKALLNSGRSIFFSLCEWGQEDPATWAGDIGNSWRTTGDIQDNWKSMTLIADQNDRWASYARPGSWNDPDMLEVGNGGMTKEEYRSHFSIWALAKAPLLIGCDLRSMDKVTFELLSNKEVIAVNQDKLGIQGKKVKKDGDLEVWTGPLSKKRVAVILWNRGSVSAKITARWSDIGLSSSDIVNARDLWEHSTHSRVKNQLSALVEPHACKMYTLTRRKA
;
A
#
# COMPACT_ATOMS: atom_id res chain seq x y z
N MET A 1 -20.80 -71.71 24.91
CA MET A 1 -19.84 -70.57 24.94
C MET A 1 -18.93 -70.46 23.69
N ALA A 2 -19.22 -71.12 22.56
CA ALA A 2 -18.45 -70.95 21.32
C ALA A 2 -19.14 -70.10 20.23
N ARG A 3 -20.46 -69.86 20.33
CA ARG A 3 -21.21 -69.06 19.33
C ARG A 3 -21.21 -67.55 19.60
N THR A 4 -20.95 -67.10 20.82
CA THR A 4 -20.97 -65.68 21.20
C THR A 4 -19.63 -64.96 20.99
N ARG A 5 -18.50 -65.68 20.98
CA ARG A 5 -17.16 -65.12 20.65
C ARG A 5 -16.96 -64.90 19.14
N ALA A 6 -17.62 -65.70 18.29
CA ALA A 6 -17.52 -65.54 16.83
C ALA A 6 -18.29 -64.31 16.30
N MET A 7 -19.29 -63.81 17.04
CA MET A 7 -20.10 -62.66 16.63
C MET A 7 -19.42 -61.32 16.99
N VAL A 8 -18.73 -61.26 18.13
CA VAL A 8 -17.98 -60.07 18.56
C VAL A 8 -16.72 -59.85 17.73
N ILE A 9 -16.03 -60.92 17.31
CA ILE A 9 -14.89 -60.82 16.39
C ILE A 9 -15.36 -60.36 15.00
N LYS A 10 -16.50 -60.87 14.49
CA LYS A 10 -17.05 -60.44 13.19
C LYS A 10 -17.51 -58.98 13.15
N MET A 11 -18.07 -58.42 14.23
CA MET A 11 -18.43 -56.98 14.27
C MET A 11 -17.21 -56.06 14.38
N SER A 12 -16.16 -56.49 15.08
CA SER A 12 -14.92 -55.73 15.22
C SER A 12 -14.14 -55.66 13.89
N THR A 13 -14.10 -56.76 13.13
CA THR A 13 -13.49 -56.77 11.78
C THR A 13 -14.33 -55.98 10.77
N LEU A 14 -15.67 -55.97 10.89
CA LEU A 14 -16.57 -55.23 10.00
C LEU A 14 -16.48 -53.71 10.21
N MET A 15 -16.31 -53.23 11.45
CA MET A 15 -16.07 -51.79 11.72
C MET A 15 -14.69 -51.30 11.27
N ILE A 16 -13.67 -52.16 11.33
CA ILE A 16 -12.33 -51.85 10.80
C ILE A 16 -12.34 -51.81 9.26
N LEU A 17 -13.09 -52.72 8.61
CA LEU A 17 -13.29 -52.73 7.15
C LEU A 17 -14.12 -51.54 6.65
N ILE A 18 -15.12 -51.08 7.41
CA ILE A 18 -15.90 -49.88 7.08
C ILE A 18 -15.05 -48.60 7.26
N SER A 19 -14.18 -48.54 8.28
CA SER A 19 -13.26 -47.42 8.47
C SER A 19 -12.17 -47.35 7.39
N LEU A 20 -11.69 -48.49 6.90
CA LEU A 20 -10.75 -48.60 5.77
C LEU A 20 -11.42 -48.32 4.40
N MET A 21 -12.71 -48.63 4.23
CA MET A 21 -13.47 -48.26 3.03
C MET A 21 -13.80 -46.76 2.97
N VAL A 22 -14.05 -46.11 4.11
CA VAL A 22 -14.23 -44.65 4.17
C VAL A 22 -12.91 -43.92 3.95
N MET A 23 -11.77 -44.45 4.42
CA MET A 23 -10.43 -43.91 4.08
C MET A 23 -10.08 -44.08 2.59
N ASN A 24 -10.43 -45.22 1.96
CA ASN A 24 -10.15 -45.45 0.53
C ASN A 24 -11.12 -44.72 -0.43
N MET A 25 -12.34 -44.36 -0.01
CA MET A 25 -13.21 -43.47 -0.80
C MET A 25 -12.81 -41.99 -0.71
N VAL A 26 -12.06 -41.61 0.32
CA VAL A 26 -11.44 -40.28 0.43
C VAL A 26 -10.14 -40.22 -0.40
N GLU A 27 -9.47 -41.34 -0.65
CA GLU A 27 -8.29 -41.42 -1.53
C GLU A 27 -8.61 -41.64 -3.02
N SER A 28 -9.72 -42.30 -3.40
CA SER A 28 -10.05 -42.54 -4.82
C SER A 28 -10.88 -41.44 -5.51
N SER A 29 -11.34 -40.43 -4.78
CA SER A 29 -11.92 -39.21 -5.36
C SER A 29 -10.87 -38.15 -5.75
N ARG A 30 -9.58 -38.43 -5.58
CA ARG A 30 -8.47 -37.53 -5.94
C ARG A 30 -7.71 -37.88 -7.22
N SER A 31 -8.13 -38.89 -7.97
CA SER A 31 -7.52 -39.22 -9.26
C SER A 31 -8.59 -39.54 -10.31
N VAL A 32 -9.03 -38.51 -11.03
CA VAL A 32 -9.38 -38.46 -12.47
C VAL A 32 -10.23 -37.21 -12.68
N ASN A 33 -9.53 -36.08 -12.85
CA ASN A 33 -9.86 -35.00 -13.76
C ASN A 33 -8.56 -34.21 -13.99
N LYS A 34 -7.56 -34.91 -14.54
CA LYS A 34 -6.39 -34.30 -15.18
C LYS A 34 -6.75 -34.07 -16.64
N VAL A 35 -7.52 -33.02 -16.89
CA VAL A 35 -7.46 -32.28 -18.16
C VAL A 35 -6.76 -30.97 -17.82
N ASN A 36 -5.71 -30.67 -18.57
CA ASN A 36 -4.79 -29.55 -18.39
C ASN A 36 -5.50 -28.23 -18.05
N ASN A 37 -5.45 -27.83 -16.78
CA ASN A 37 -5.71 -26.45 -16.31
C ASN A 37 -4.51 -25.95 -15.48
N GLY A 38 -3.30 -26.38 -15.84
CA GLY A 38 -2.07 -25.86 -15.26
C GLY A 38 -1.47 -24.83 -16.21
N ASP A 39 -1.84 -23.55 -16.04
CA ASP A 39 -0.95 -22.41 -16.30
C ASP A 39 -1.52 -21.05 -15.81
N ASP A 40 -2.84 -20.88 -15.69
CA ASP A 40 -3.40 -19.54 -15.47
C ASP A 40 -3.28 -19.01 -14.03
N SER A 41 -3.22 -19.88 -13.01
CA SER A 41 -3.19 -19.43 -11.60
C SER A 41 -1.80 -19.04 -11.09
N GLU A 42 -0.73 -19.52 -11.74
CA GLU A 42 0.64 -19.10 -11.43
C GLU A 42 0.99 -17.74 -12.07
N ILE A 43 0.40 -17.43 -13.23
CA ILE A 43 0.60 -16.16 -13.94
C ILE A 43 -0.03 -14.97 -13.18
N LEU A 44 -1.13 -15.19 -12.45
CA LEU A 44 -1.80 -14.18 -11.62
C LEU A 44 -1.04 -13.80 -10.34
N ARG A 45 -0.01 -14.56 -9.93
CA ARG A 45 0.78 -14.28 -8.71
C ARG A 45 1.94 -13.29 -8.93
N ARG A 46 2.27 -12.95 -10.17
CA ARG A 46 3.19 -11.84 -10.51
C ARG A 46 2.34 -10.63 -10.92
N HIS A 47 2.56 -9.47 -10.33
CA HIS A 47 1.93 -8.23 -10.82
C HIS A 47 2.42 -7.96 -12.26
N LEU A 48 1.66 -8.41 -13.27
CA LEU A 48 2.04 -8.32 -14.69
C LEU A 48 2.32 -6.87 -15.13
N LEU A 49 1.62 -5.90 -14.53
CA LEU A 49 1.77 -4.48 -14.76
C LEU A 49 2.38 -3.79 -13.53
N THR A 50 3.68 -3.47 -13.61
CA THR A 50 4.36 -2.56 -12.68
C THR A 50 5.05 -1.45 -13.47
N ASN A 51 4.26 -0.62 -14.17
CA ASN A 51 4.76 0.32 -15.18
C ASN A 51 5.09 1.73 -14.63
N GLY A 52 4.88 1.98 -13.34
CA GLY A 52 5.12 3.28 -12.70
C GLY A 52 4.16 4.40 -13.13
N LEU A 53 3.07 4.05 -13.81
CA LEU A 53 1.98 4.97 -14.17
C LEU A 53 0.82 4.85 -13.17
N GLY A 54 -0.10 5.81 -13.20
CA GLY A 54 -1.31 5.76 -12.36
C GLY A 54 -1.05 5.88 -10.85
N VAL A 55 0.06 6.49 -10.42
CA VAL A 55 0.34 6.70 -8.98
C VAL A 55 -0.81 7.46 -8.28
N THR A 56 -1.47 8.36 -9.01
CA THR A 56 -2.78 8.93 -8.71
C THR A 56 -3.74 8.64 -9.87
N PRO A 57 -5.07 8.78 -9.69
CA PRO A 57 -6.03 8.55 -10.77
C PRO A 57 -5.71 9.41 -12.01
N PRO A 58 -5.86 8.89 -13.23
CA PRO A 58 -5.58 9.67 -14.43
C PRO A 58 -6.59 10.82 -14.57
N MET A 59 -6.10 11.98 -15.03
CA MET A 59 -6.94 13.15 -15.34
C MET A 59 -6.76 13.52 -16.81
N GLY A 60 -7.86 13.76 -17.50
CA GLY A 60 -7.82 14.05 -18.93
C GLY A 60 -9.19 14.33 -19.52
N TRP A 61 -9.32 14.06 -20.81
CA TRP A 61 -10.52 14.22 -21.60
C TRP A 61 -10.67 13.02 -22.54
N ASN A 62 -11.90 12.62 -22.83
CA ASN A 62 -12.22 11.58 -23.81
C ASN A 62 -13.33 12.06 -24.76
N SER A 63 -13.25 11.67 -26.04
CA SER A 63 -14.16 12.13 -27.08
C SER A 63 -15.57 11.53 -27.05
N TRP A 64 -15.80 10.41 -26.35
CA TRP A 64 -16.98 9.57 -26.54
C TRP A 64 -18.30 10.21 -26.13
N ASN A 65 -18.41 10.70 -24.89
CA ASN A 65 -19.69 11.10 -24.32
C ASN A 65 -20.40 12.19 -25.13
N HIS A 66 -19.65 13.18 -25.64
CA HIS A 66 -20.22 14.29 -26.42
C HIS A 66 -20.21 14.03 -27.93
N PHE A 67 -19.15 13.45 -28.48
CA PHE A 67 -18.96 13.37 -29.93
C PHE A 67 -19.27 11.99 -30.52
N SER A 68 -19.25 10.94 -29.71
CA SER A 68 -19.36 9.56 -30.15
C SER A 68 -18.43 9.30 -31.34
N CYS A 69 -18.96 8.94 -32.52
CA CYS A 69 -18.16 8.70 -33.73
C CYS A 69 -17.95 9.94 -34.62
N ASN A 70 -18.44 11.11 -34.23
CA ASN A 70 -18.27 12.37 -34.97
C ASN A 70 -16.97 13.07 -34.54
N ILE A 71 -15.84 12.40 -34.75
CA ILE A 71 -14.50 12.86 -34.35
C ILE A 71 -13.57 13.01 -35.57
N ASP A 72 -12.72 14.02 -35.53
CA ASP A 72 -11.67 14.24 -36.52
C ASP A 72 -10.40 14.85 -35.90
N GLU A 73 -9.30 14.82 -36.65
CA GLU A 73 -8.00 15.33 -36.21
C GLU A 73 -8.05 16.81 -35.82
N LYS A 74 -8.84 17.63 -36.52
CA LYS A 74 -8.93 19.06 -36.25
C LYS A 74 -9.57 19.29 -34.89
N MET A 75 -10.68 18.62 -34.62
CA MET A 75 -11.36 18.59 -33.32
C MET A 75 -10.39 18.20 -32.20
N ILE A 76 -9.65 17.09 -32.35
CA ILE A 76 -8.72 16.63 -31.30
C ILE A 76 -7.62 17.67 -31.04
N LYS A 77 -7.09 18.31 -32.09
CA LYS A 77 -6.11 19.40 -31.95
C LYS A 77 -6.69 20.61 -31.22
N GLU A 78 -7.89 21.04 -31.58
CA GLU A 78 -8.60 22.15 -30.92
C GLU A 78 -8.91 21.85 -29.45
N THR A 79 -9.29 20.61 -29.13
CA THR A 79 -9.48 20.15 -27.75
C THR A 79 -8.17 20.16 -26.96
N ALA A 80 -7.06 19.70 -27.55
CA ALA A 80 -5.75 19.79 -26.92
C ALA A 80 -5.34 21.26 -26.65
N ASP A 81 -5.62 22.16 -27.60
CA ASP A 81 -5.42 23.59 -27.40
C ASP A 81 -6.32 24.15 -26.28
N ALA A 82 -7.59 23.75 -26.24
CA ALA A 82 -8.54 24.15 -25.21
C ALA A 82 -8.09 23.72 -23.81
N LEU A 83 -7.56 22.50 -23.61
CA LEU A 83 -7.00 22.08 -22.32
C LEU A 83 -5.87 23.01 -21.83
N VAL A 84 -5.08 23.55 -22.76
CA VAL A 84 -4.01 24.49 -22.44
C VAL A 84 -4.56 25.89 -22.17
N THR A 85 -5.38 26.43 -23.07
CA THR A 85 -5.85 27.83 -23.00
C THR A 85 -6.84 28.06 -21.86
N THR A 86 -7.68 27.09 -21.53
CA THR A 86 -8.59 27.13 -20.36
C THR A 86 -7.84 26.95 -19.04
N GLY A 87 -6.59 26.47 -19.08
CA GLY A 87 -5.76 26.21 -17.91
C GLY A 87 -6.01 24.86 -17.23
N LEU A 88 -6.94 24.03 -17.72
CA LEU A 88 -7.24 22.70 -17.17
C LEU A 88 -5.99 21.78 -17.14
N SER A 89 -5.13 21.87 -18.15
CA SER A 89 -3.85 21.15 -18.18
C SER A 89 -2.95 21.42 -16.97
N LYS A 90 -2.96 22.67 -16.45
CA LYS A 90 -2.21 23.06 -15.25
C LYS A 90 -2.82 22.50 -13.97
N LEU A 91 -4.10 22.14 -14.00
CA LEU A 91 -4.81 21.51 -12.88
C LEU A 91 -4.60 19.99 -12.83
N GLY A 92 -4.16 19.38 -13.93
CA GLY A 92 -3.81 17.97 -13.98
C GLY A 92 -4.36 17.22 -15.19
N TYR A 93 -5.35 17.79 -15.91
CA TYR A 93 -5.98 17.19 -17.09
C TYR A 93 -4.99 17.11 -18.26
N LYS A 94 -4.28 15.98 -18.38
CA LYS A 94 -3.13 15.82 -19.28
C LYS A 94 -3.36 14.85 -20.43
N TYR A 95 -4.30 13.92 -20.27
CA TYR A 95 -4.60 12.93 -21.31
C TYR A 95 -5.66 13.47 -22.27
N VAL A 96 -5.40 13.42 -23.57
CA VAL A 96 -6.34 13.67 -24.66
C VAL A 96 -6.63 12.32 -25.30
N ASN A 97 -7.71 11.67 -24.88
CA ASN A 97 -8.03 10.30 -25.27
C ASN A 97 -8.98 10.30 -26.47
N ILE A 98 -8.53 9.71 -27.57
CA ILE A 98 -9.36 9.42 -28.74
C ILE A 98 -10.10 8.12 -28.46
N ASP A 99 -11.43 8.15 -28.49
CA ASP A 99 -12.26 6.96 -28.34
C ASP A 99 -12.49 6.24 -29.68
N ASP A 100 -13.52 5.39 -29.80
CA ASP A 100 -13.80 4.59 -31.00
C ASP A 100 -13.94 5.43 -32.30
N CYS A 101 -14.03 4.75 -33.46
CA CYS A 101 -14.27 5.31 -34.79
C CYS A 101 -13.11 6.06 -35.47
N TRP A 102 -11.87 6.01 -34.92
CA TRP A 102 -10.70 6.72 -35.47
C TRP A 102 -9.98 6.02 -36.63
N ALA A 103 -10.13 4.70 -36.79
CA ALA A 103 -9.43 3.91 -37.82
C ALA A 103 -10.32 3.53 -39.02
N GLU A 104 -9.68 3.10 -40.11
CA GLU A 104 -10.33 2.44 -41.23
C GLU A 104 -10.94 1.09 -40.80
N ILE A 105 -11.99 0.65 -41.49
CA ILE A 105 -12.67 -0.63 -41.21
C ILE A 105 -11.79 -1.86 -41.44
N SER A 106 -10.70 -1.72 -42.21
CA SER A 106 -9.78 -2.79 -42.55
C SER A 106 -8.35 -2.41 -42.20
N ARG A 107 -7.60 -3.40 -41.69
CA ARG A 107 -6.14 -3.32 -41.55
C ARG A 107 -5.48 -3.23 -42.91
N ASP A 108 -4.26 -2.68 -42.96
CA ASP A 108 -3.45 -2.70 -44.18
C ASP A 108 -2.94 -4.12 -44.52
N SER A 109 -2.24 -4.25 -45.65
CA SER A 109 -1.68 -5.53 -46.10
C SER A 109 -0.61 -6.12 -45.17
N LYS A 110 -0.14 -5.36 -44.17
CA LYS A 110 0.80 -5.81 -43.13
C LYS A 110 0.09 -6.17 -41.82
N GLY A 111 -1.24 -6.08 -41.77
CA GLY A 111 -2.04 -6.33 -40.58
C GLY A 111 -2.07 -5.15 -39.60
N SER A 112 -1.66 -3.94 -40.00
CA SER A 112 -1.63 -2.76 -39.12
C SER A 112 -2.96 -2.02 -39.12
N LEU A 113 -3.34 -1.45 -37.98
CA LEU A 113 -4.43 -0.47 -37.92
C LEU A 113 -4.08 0.77 -38.75
N VAL A 114 -5.03 1.27 -39.51
CA VAL A 114 -4.84 2.43 -40.40
C VAL A 114 -5.72 3.58 -39.91
N PRO A 115 -5.17 4.77 -39.60
CA PRO A 115 -5.99 5.93 -39.27
C PRO A 115 -6.92 6.29 -40.43
N LYS A 116 -8.19 6.60 -40.14
CA LYS A 116 -9.20 6.89 -41.15
C LYS A 116 -8.78 8.12 -41.96
N LYS A 117 -8.55 7.98 -43.27
CA LYS A 117 -7.97 9.07 -44.09
C LYS A 117 -8.85 10.30 -44.19
N SER A 118 -10.17 10.12 -44.08
CA SER A 118 -11.13 11.22 -44.17
C SER A 118 -11.17 12.09 -42.91
N THR A 119 -10.88 11.53 -41.73
CA THR A 119 -10.96 12.25 -40.45
C THR A 119 -9.61 12.45 -39.77
N PHE A 120 -8.62 11.57 -40.02
CA PHE A 120 -7.25 11.65 -39.52
C PHE A 120 -6.22 11.64 -40.66
N PRO A 121 -6.27 12.62 -41.58
CA PRO A 121 -5.47 12.61 -42.81
C PRO A 121 -3.95 12.69 -42.57
N SER A 122 -3.50 13.27 -41.45
CA SER A 122 -2.07 13.35 -41.12
C SER A 122 -1.55 12.10 -40.40
N GLY A 123 -2.44 11.19 -39.99
CA GLY A 123 -2.13 10.01 -39.19
C GLY A 123 -1.92 10.29 -37.69
N ILE A 124 -2.05 9.24 -36.88
CA ILE A 124 -2.05 9.35 -35.41
C ILE A 124 -0.70 9.79 -34.84
N LYS A 125 0.42 9.41 -35.46
CA LYS A 125 1.75 9.90 -35.03
C LYS A 125 1.83 11.43 -35.08
N ALA A 126 1.43 12.04 -36.21
CA ALA A 126 1.46 13.50 -36.33
C ALA A 126 0.55 14.19 -35.30
N LEU A 127 -0.60 13.57 -34.99
CA LEU A 127 -1.49 14.04 -33.94
C LEU A 127 -0.87 13.90 -32.54
N ALA A 128 -0.20 12.78 -32.24
CA ALA A 128 0.50 12.57 -30.98
C ALA A 128 1.62 13.60 -30.80
N ASP A 129 2.43 13.83 -31.83
CA ASP A 129 3.50 14.84 -31.82
C ASP A 129 2.91 16.25 -31.58
N TYR A 130 1.75 16.56 -32.16
CA TYR A 130 1.03 17.81 -31.89
C TYR A 130 0.62 17.92 -30.42
N VAL A 131 -0.05 16.90 -29.87
CA VAL A 131 -0.51 16.88 -28.48
C VAL A 131 0.69 16.95 -27.50
N HIS A 132 1.78 16.25 -27.78
CA HIS A 132 3.01 16.31 -26.99
C HIS A 132 3.67 17.69 -27.04
N SER A 133 3.62 18.39 -28.18
CA SER A 133 4.14 19.76 -28.29
C SER A 133 3.43 20.76 -27.36
N LYS A 134 2.21 20.43 -26.91
CA LYS A 134 1.42 21.20 -25.95
C LYS A 134 1.70 20.80 -24.49
N GLY A 135 2.61 19.85 -24.25
CA GLY A 135 2.90 19.29 -22.93
C GLY A 135 1.83 18.32 -22.41
N LEU A 136 0.96 17.85 -23.30
CA LEU A 136 -0.10 16.89 -23.03
C LEU A 136 0.32 15.47 -23.46
N LYS A 137 -0.56 14.50 -23.24
CA LYS A 137 -0.41 13.08 -23.57
C LYS A 137 -1.56 12.63 -24.46
N LEU A 138 -1.30 11.78 -25.44
CA LEU A 138 -2.34 11.26 -26.34
C LEU A 138 -2.75 9.84 -25.94
N GLY A 139 -4.05 9.63 -25.77
CA GLY A 139 -4.64 8.31 -25.61
C GLY A 139 -5.33 7.82 -26.87
N ILE A 140 -5.43 6.50 -26.99
CA ILE A 140 -6.13 5.81 -28.07
C ILE A 140 -7.07 4.75 -27.50
N TYR A 141 -7.99 4.31 -28.34
CA TYR A 141 -8.95 3.27 -28.03
C TYR A 141 -8.78 2.06 -28.96
N SER A 142 -8.95 0.87 -28.41
CA SER A 142 -9.14 -0.38 -29.16
C SER A 142 -9.98 -1.35 -28.31
N ASP A 143 -10.14 -2.57 -28.79
CA ASP A 143 -11.02 -3.57 -28.18
C ASP A 143 -10.28 -4.92 -28.05
N ALA A 144 -10.50 -5.63 -26.94
CA ALA A 144 -10.13 -7.02 -26.72
C ALA A 144 -11.03 -7.99 -27.52
N GLY A 145 -11.31 -7.68 -28.77
CA GLY A 145 -12.18 -8.40 -29.70
C GLY A 145 -11.74 -8.20 -31.16
N TYR A 146 -12.49 -8.78 -32.08
CA TYR A 146 -12.17 -8.68 -33.52
C TYR A 146 -12.54 -7.31 -34.12
N PHE A 147 -13.56 -6.67 -33.57
CA PHE A 147 -14.03 -5.34 -33.94
C PHE A 147 -14.32 -4.55 -32.67
N THR A 148 -14.20 -3.23 -32.74
CA THR A 148 -14.63 -2.35 -31.65
C THR A 148 -16.15 -2.38 -31.45
N CYS A 149 -16.65 -1.83 -30.35
CA CYS A 149 -18.08 -1.82 -30.05
C CYS A 149 -18.94 -1.16 -31.15
N SER A 150 -18.46 -0.09 -31.81
CA SER A 150 -19.14 0.51 -32.97
C SER A 150 -19.15 -0.37 -34.23
N LYS A 151 -18.27 -1.37 -34.29
CA LYS A 151 -17.97 -2.20 -35.48
C LYS A 151 -17.49 -1.40 -36.69
N THR A 152 -17.01 -0.18 -36.49
CA THR A 152 -16.52 0.68 -37.57
C THR A 152 -15.01 0.55 -37.80
N MET A 153 -14.30 -0.13 -36.89
CA MET A 153 -12.89 -0.42 -37.00
C MET A 153 -12.51 -1.76 -36.33
N PRO A 154 -11.38 -2.37 -36.71
CA PRO A 154 -10.89 -3.59 -36.09
C PRO A 154 -10.54 -3.39 -34.61
N GLY A 155 -10.82 -4.40 -33.79
CA GLY A 155 -10.21 -4.55 -32.46
C GLY A 155 -8.84 -5.21 -32.57
N SER A 156 -8.21 -5.49 -31.43
CA SER A 156 -6.82 -5.97 -31.35
C SER A 156 -6.69 -7.45 -30.97
N LEU A 157 -7.79 -8.21 -30.85
CA LEU A 157 -7.71 -9.64 -30.53
C LEU A 157 -6.91 -10.40 -31.60
N GLY A 158 -5.83 -11.06 -31.18
CA GLY A 158 -4.87 -11.76 -32.05
C GLY A 158 -3.83 -10.85 -32.75
N TYR A 159 -3.90 -9.54 -32.53
CA TYR A 159 -2.96 -8.54 -33.07
C TYR A 159 -2.29 -7.71 -31.96
N GLU A 160 -2.38 -8.13 -30.69
CA GLU A 160 -2.04 -7.32 -29.53
C GLU A 160 -0.57 -6.85 -29.55
N GLU A 161 0.38 -7.75 -29.82
CA GLU A 161 1.81 -7.37 -29.91
C GLU A 161 2.08 -6.39 -31.05
N HIS A 162 1.42 -6.57 -32.20
CA HIS A 162 1.61 -5.71 -33.37
C HIS A 162 1.00 -4.32 -33.14
N ASP A 163 -0.19 -4.27 -32.58
CA ASP A 163 -0.91 -3.04 -32.28
C ASP A 163 -0.25 -2.27 -31.15
N ALA A 164 0.16 -2.93 -30.07
CA ALA A 164 0.91 -2.29 -28.98
C ALA A 164 2.22 -1.66 -29.48
N LYS A 165 2.92 -2.33 -30.41
CA LYS A 165 4.11 -1.77 -31.06
C LYS A 165 3.75 -0.57 -31.93
N THR A 166 2.68 -0.65 -32.71
CA THR A 166 2.18 0.46 -33.54
C THR A 166 1.84 1.68 -32.67
N PHE A 167 1.13 1.48 -31.56
CA PHE A 167 0.81 2.53 -30.60
C PHE A 167 2.07 3.16 -29.99
N ALA A 168 3.07 2.36 -29.64
CA ALA A 168 4.34 2.86 -29.15
C ALA A 168 5.11 3.70 -30.20
N GLU A 169 5.13 3.26 -31.46
CA GLU A 169 5.75 3.98 -32.59
C GLU A 169 5.04 5.31 -32.88
N TRP A 170 3.72 5.34 -32.74
CA TRP A 170 2.91 6.56 -32.82
C TRP A 170 3.05 7.47 -31.62
N GLY A 171 3.64 7.02 -30.51
CA GLY A 171 3.82 7.84 -29.31
C GLY A 171 2.59 7.89 -28.40
N ILE A 172 1.69 6.91 -28.48
CA ILE A 172 0.53 6.82 -27.58
C ILE A 172 0.98 6.68 -26.11
N ASP A 173 0.24 7.30 -25.20
CA ASP A 173 0.52 7.33 -23.75
C ASP A 173 -0.55 6.63 -22.91
N TYR A 174 -1.71 6.34 -23.50
CA TYR A 174 -2.88 5.76 -22.83
C TYR A 174 -3.63 4.86 -23.81
N LEU A 175 -4.04 3.67 -23.38
CA LEU A 175 -4.94 2.78 -24.10
C LEU A 175 -6.19 2.53 -23.25
N LYS A 176 -7.36 2.92 -23.78
CA LYS A 176 -8.65 2.35 -23.36
C LYS A 176 -8.88 1.08 -24.17
N TYR A 177 -9.09 -0.05 -23.49
CA TYR A 177 -9.18 -1.37 -24.12
C TYR A 177 -10.51 -2.03 -23.76
N ASP A 178 -11.39 -2.13 -24.75
CA ASP A 178 -12.80 -2.52 -24.60
C ASP A 178 -13.03 -4.04 -24.67
N ASN A 179 -14.28 -4.49 -24.61
CA ASN A 179 -14.63 -5.91 -24.45
C ASN A 179 -15.67 -6.44 -25.47
N CYS A 180 -15.97 -5.73 -26.55
CA CYS A 180 -16.96 -6.15 -27.55
C CYS A 180 -16.41 -7.18 -28.55
N ASN A 181 -17.29 -7.84 -29.31
CA ASN A 181 -16.96 -8.72 -30.45
C ASN A 181 -15.78 -9.70 -30.23
N ASN A 182 -15.66 -10.24 -29.01
CA ASN A 182 -14.66 -11.25 -28.66
C ASN A 182 -15.13 -12.66 -29.07
N ASP A 183 -14.24 -13.64 -28.96
CA ASP A 183 -14.46 -15.05 -29.32
C ASP A 183 -15.12 -15.88 -28.20
N GLY A 184 -15.71 -15.23 -27.19
CA GLY A 184 -16.27 -15.87 -25.99
C GLY A 184 -15.23 -16.17 -24.90
N SER A 185 -13.95 -15.87 -25.14
CA SER A 185 -12.93 -15.98 -24.09
C SER A 185 -13.11 -14.91 -23.01
N LYS A 186 -12.76 -15.28 -21.78
CA LYS A 186 -12.96 -14.44 -20.59
C LYS A 186 -12.03 -13.21 -20.58
N PRO A 187 -12.44 -12.07 -20.00
CA PRO A 187 -11.57 -10.91 -19.87
C PRO A 187 -10.28 -11.23 -19.09
N THR A 188 -10.35 -12.12 -18.09
CA THR A 188 -9.19 -12.61 -17.33
C THR A 188 -8.14 -13.34 -18.18
N VAL A 189 -8.49 -13.75 -19.41
CA VAL A 189 -7.57 -14.39 -20.37
C VAL A 189 -7.07 -13.37 -21.39
N ARG A 190 -7.96 -12.57 -21.98
CA ARG A 190 -7.61 -11.63 -23.07
C ARG A 190 -6.81 -10.42 -22.61
N TYR A 191 -7.21 -9.77 -21.51
CA TYR A 191 -6.57 -8.53 -21.06
C TYR A 191 -5.10 -8.70 -20.64
N PRO A 192 -4.68 -9.81 -20.00
CA PRO A 192 -3.27 -10.09 -19.79
C PRO A 192 -2.43 -10.19 -21.08
N VAL A 193 -3.02 -10.58 -22.22
CA VAL A 193 -2.31 -10.63 -23.51
C VAL A 193 -1.92 -9.22 -23.95
N MET A 194 -2.87 -8.28 -23.98
CA MET A 194 -2.59 -6.88 -24.29
C MET A 194 -1.64 -6.25 -23.27
N THR A 195 -1.78 -6.58 -21.99
CA THR A 195 -0.87 -6.11 -20.93
C THR A 195 0.59 -6.47 -21.23
N ARG A 196 0.85 -7.73 -21.59
CA ARG A 196 2.19 -8.20 -21.98
C ARG A 196 2.69 -7.51 -23.25
N ALA A 197 1.81 -7.33 -24.23
CA ALA A 197 2.12 -6.63 -25.48
C ALA A 197 2.55 -5.16 -25.22
N LEU A 198 1.79 -4.41 -24.41
CA LEU A 198 2.12 -3.05 -24.00
C LEU A 198 3.46 -2.99 -23.26
N MET A 199 3.71 -3.90 -22.31
CA MET A 199 4.98 -3.97 -21.59
C MET A 199 6.16 -4.30 -22.50
N LYS A 200 5.96 -5.10 -23.55
CA LYS A 200 6.98 -5.45 -24.55
C LYS A 200 7.23 -4.33 -25.57
N SER A 201 6.27 -3.44 -25.79
CA SER A 201 6.36 -2.36 -26.78
C SER A 201 7.50 -1.36 -26.53
N GLY A 202 8.00 -1.29 -25.29
CA GLY A 202 9.12 -0.40 -24.91
C GLY A 202 8.72 1.04 -24.60
N ARG A 203 7.43 1.40 -24.70
CA ARG A 203 6.88 2.69 -24.29
C ARG A 203 5.91 2.51 -23.11
N PRO A 204 6.03 3.29 -22.02
CA PRO A 204 5.02 3.27 -20.96
C PRO A 204 3.68 3.81 -21.47
N ILE A 205 2.66 2.95 -21.52
CA ILE A 205 1.29 3.27 -21.92
C ILE A 205 0.38 2.96 -20.73
N PHE A 206 -0.45 3.92 -20.32
CA PHE A 206 -1.45 3.70 -19.27
C PHE A 206 -2.50 2.70 -19.79
N HIS A 207 -2.75 1.61 -19.09
CA HIS A 207 -3.66 0.55 -19.55
C HIS A 207 -4.99 0.63 -18.79
N SER A 208 -6.04 1.09 -19.47
CA SER A 208 -7.40 1.24 -18.92
C SER A 208 -8.29 0.13 -19.45
N LEU A 209 -8.68 -0.78 -18.56
CA LEU A 209 -9.57 -1.90 -18.87
C LEU A 209 -11.01 -1.40 -18.96
N CYS A 210 -11.73 -1.80 -20.00
CA CYS A 210 -13.12 -1.43 -20.24
C CYS A 210 -13.94 -2.70 -20.53
N GLU A 211 -14.07 -3.55 -19.52
CA GLU A 211 -14.88 -4.78 -19.55
C GLU A 211 -16.18 -4.66 -18.75
N TRP A 212 -16.52 -3.44 -18.31
CA TRP A 212 -17.81 -3.07 -17.72
C TRP A 212 -18.14 -3.72 -16.36
N GLY A 213 -17.13 -4.16 -15.61
CA GLY A 213 -17.30 -4.93 -14.39
C GLY A 213 -17.41 -6.44 -14.61
N ASP A 214 -17.23 -6.93 -15.83
CA ASP A 214 -17.33 -8.35 -16.16
C ASP A 214 -16.29 -9.16 -15.38
N MET A 215 -16.80 -10.14 -14.64
CA MET A 215 -16.02 -10.94 -13.70
C MET A 215 -15.30 -10.13 -12.60
N HIS A 216 -15.83 -8.98 -12.19
CA HIS A 216 -15.35 -8.19 -11.04
C HIS A 216 -13.86 -7.80 -11.15
N PRO A 217 -13.47 -6.93 -12.10
CA PRO A 217 -12.08 -6.53 -12.34
C PRO A 217 -11.40 -5.88 -11.14
N ALA A 218 -12.12 -5.38 -10.15
CA ALA A 218 -11.50 -4.95 -8.90
C ALA A 218 -10.69 -6.06 -8.19
N LEU A 219 -11.08 -7.33 -8.39
CA LEU A 219 -10.42 -8.49 -7.78
C LEU A 219 -9.18 -8.96 -8.55
N TRP A 220 -9.06 -8.66 -9.85
CA TRP A 220 -8.01 -9.22 -10.72
C TRP A 220 -7.32 -8.21 -11.64
N GLY A 221 -7.86 -7.01 -11.79
CA GLY A 221 -7.41 -5.96 -12.69
C GLY A 221 -6.13 -5.28 -12.24
N SER A 222 -5.86 -5.19 -10.93
CA SER A 222 -4.64 -4.52 -10.43
C SER A 222 -3.30 -5.08 -10.92
N PRO A 223 -3.10 -6.40 -11.14
CA PRO A 223 -1.92 -6.89 -11.84
C PRO A 223 -1.94 -6.67 -13.36
N VAL A 224 -3.06 -6.30 -13.99
CA VAL A 224 -3.25 -6.29 -15.46
C VAL A 224 -3.36 -4.86 -16.03
N GLY A 225 -3.95 -3.94 -15.27
CA GLY A 225 -4.33 -2.60 -15.71
C GLY A 225 -3.98 -1.52 -14.68
N ASN A 226 -3.93 -0.27 -15.15
CA ASN A 226 -3.82 0.90 -14.30
C ASN A 226 -5.18 1.42 -13.81
N SER A 227 -6.25 1.11 -14.53
CA SER A 227 -7.63 1.26 -14.08
C SER A 227 -8.51 0.20 -14.76
N TRP A 228 -9.70 -0.02 -14.22
CA TRP A 228 -10.69 -0.93 -14.77
C TRP A 228 -12.11 -0.43 -14.54
N ARG A 229 -12.92 -0.49 -15.59
CA ARG A 229 -14.34 -0.14 -15.51
C ARG A 229 -15.05 -1.07 -14.54
N THR A 230 -15.75 -0.53 -13.55
CA THR A 230 -16.51 -1.36 -12.59
C THR A 230 -17.97 -1.55 -12.98
N THR A 231 -18.44 -0.84 -14.01
CA THR A 231 -19.84 -0.74 -14.38
C THR A 231 -20.02 -0.65 -15.89
N ASN A 232 -21.26 -0.82 -16.34
CA ASN A 232 -21.72 -0.38 -17.66
C ASN A 232 -21.55 1.14 -17.86
N ASP A 233 -21.74 1.58 -19.11
CA ASP A 233 -21.53 2.96 -19.51
C ASP A 233 -22.46 3.95 -18.79
N ILE A 234 -21.89 5.07 -18.39
CA ILE A 234 -22.64 6.22 -17.87
C ILE A 234 -23.46 6.87 -18.98
N LYS A 235 -24.58 7.47 -18.56
CA LYS A 235 -25.38 8.37 -19.37
C LYS A 235 -25.52 9.69 -18.62
N ASP A 236 -25.64 10.78 -19.36
CA ASP A 236 -25.87 12.13 -18.83
C ASP A 236 -27.27 12.31 -18.23
N THR A 237 -27.54 11.58 -17.16
CA THR A 237 -28.78 11.60 -16.38
C THR A 237 -28.47 11.29 -14.92
N TRP A 238 -29.21 11.92 -14.00
CA TRP A 238 -29.06 11.71 -12.56
C TRP A 238 -29.09 10.23 -12.15
N LEU A 239 -30.08 9.49 -12.66
CA LEU A 239 -30.29 8.08 -12.30
C LEU A 239 -29.13 7.20 -12.73
N SER A 240 -28.57 7.42 -13.92
CA SER A 240 -27.41 6.66 -14.39
C SER A 240 -26.17 6.96 -13.56
N MET A 241 -25.90 8.24 -13.30
CA MET A 241 -24.72 8.67 -12.53
C MET A 241 -24.74 8.08 -11.12
N ILE A 242 -25.87 8.18 -10.42
CA ILE A 242 -26.02 7.65 -9.06
C ILE A 242 -25.95 6.12 -9.04
N SER A 243 -26.60 5.43 -9.98
CA SER A 243 -26.52 3.96 -10.05
C SER A 243 -25.08 3.48 -10.26
N ILE A 244 -24.28 4.21 -11.03
CA ILE A 244 -22.88 3.88 -11.26
C ILE A 244 -22.01 4.14 -10.03
N ALA A 245 -22.24 5.26 -9.33
CA ALA A 245 -21.61 5.53 -8.06
C ALA A 245 -21.85 4.40 -7.05
N ASP A 246 -23.10 3.93 -6.92
CA ASP A 246 -23.50 2.84 -6.02
C ASP A 246 -22.78 1.52 -6.38
N MET A 247 -22.69 1.17 -7.66
CA MET A 247 -22.02 -0.07 -8.10
C MET A 247 -20.50 -0.01 -7.92
N ASN A 248 -19.88 1.15 -8.14
CA ASN A 248 -18.43 1.33 -8.00
C ASN A 248 -17.97 1.33 -6.53
N GLU A 249 -18.79 1.86 -5.63
CA GLU A 249 -18.47 2.02 -4.21
C GLU A 249 -18.13 0.70 -3.51
N VAL A 250 -18.82 -0.38 -3.88
CA VAL A 250 -18.62 -1.73 -3.33
C VAL A 250 -17.16 -2.22 -3.47
N TYR A 251 -16.42 -1.69 -4.44
CA TYR A 251 -15.03 -2.08 -4.71
C TYR A 251 -13.98 -1.15 -4.09
N ALA A 252 -14.38 -0.20 -3.23
CA ALA A 252 -13.50 0.82 -2.68
C ALA A 252 -12.18 0.29 -2.09
N GLU A 253 -12.23 -0.86 -1.41
CA GLU A 253 -11.07 -1.49 -0.77
C GLU A 253 -10.00 -2.02 -1.75
N HIS A 254 -10.30 -2.12 -3.03
CA HIS A 254 -9.38 -2.63 -4.05
C HIS A 254 -8.61 -1.55 -4.80
N ALA A 255 -9.08 -0.30 -4.76
CA ALA A 255 -8.39 0.83 -5.35
C ALA A 255 -7.11 1.16 -4.57
N ARG A 256 -6.03 1.44 -5.29
CA ARG A 256 -4.71 1.74 -4.72
C ARG A 256 -3.82 2.48 -5.73
N PRO A 257 -2.75 3.16 -5.28
CA PRO A 257 -1.77 3.73 -6.19
C PRO A 257 -1.31 2.72 -7.26
N GLY A 258 -1.53 3.07 -8.53
CA GLY A 258 -1.23 2.25 -9.69
C GLY A 258 -2.40 1.44 -10.26
N GLY A 259 -3.54 1.34 -9.56
CA GLY A 259 -4.72 0.57 -9.97
C GLY A 259 -6.02 1.13 -9.38
N TRP A 260 -6.87 1.70 -10.24
CA TRP A 260 -8.08 2.43 -9.82
C TRP A 260 -9.36 1.81 -10.35
N ASN A 261 -10.40 1.79 -9.51
CA ASN A 261 -11.76 1.54 -9.98
C ASN A 261 -12.21 2.70 -10.87
N ASP A 262 -12.79 2.38 -12.02
CA ASP A 262 -13.25 3.35 -13.01
C ASP A 262 -14.79 3.30 -13.12
N PRO A 263 -15.50 4.23 -12.47
CA PRO A 263 -16.94 4.41 -12.65
C PRO A 263 -17.30 5.11 -13.98
N ASP A 264 -16.42 5.13 -14.98
CA ASP A 264 -16.62 5.76 -16.29
C ASP A 264 -16.38 7.29 -16.32
N MET A 265 -16.53 7.88 -17.50
CA MET A 265 -16.20 9.27 -17.80
C MET A 265 -17.15 10.29 -17.16
N LEU A 266 -16.67 11.53 -16.99
CA LEU A 266 -17.45 12.64 -16.44
C LEU A 266 -18.41 13.21 -17.50
N GLU A 267 -19.68 13.34 -17.14
CA GLU A 267 -20.74 13.93 -17.98
C GLU A 267 -20.89 15.44 -17.79
N VAL A 268 -20.06 16.03 -16.92
CA VAL A 268 -20.16 17.43 -16.51
C VAL A 268 -20.14 18.37 -17.72
N GLY A 269 -21.28 19.05 -17.95
CA GLY A 269 -21.44 20.03 -19.02
C GLY A 269 -22.07 19.50 -20.32
N ASN A 270 -22.56 18.27 -20.36
CA ASN A 270 -23.27 17.73 -21.54
C ASN A 270 -24.75 18.12 -21.64
N GLY A 271 -25.34 18.65 -20.56
CA GLY A 271 -26.64 19.33 -20.53
C GLY A 271 -27.83 18.50 -20.05
N GLY A 272 -27.65 17.21 -19.75
CA GLY A 272 -28.68 16.28 -19.28
C GLY A 272 -28.87 16.24 -17.75
N MET A 273 -27.99 16.90 -16.99
CA MET A 273 -28.12 17.08 -15.54
C MET A 273 -28.06 18.57 -15.16
N THR A 274 -28.63 18.90 -14.01
CA THR A 274 -28.55 20.25 -13.43
C THR A 274 -27.14 20.56 -12.92
N LYS A 275 -26.86 21.84 -12.61
CA LYS A 275 -25.58 22.26 -12.02
C LYS A 275 -25.26 21.50 -10.72
N ASP A 276 -26.23 21.36 -9.83
CA ASP A 276 -26.04 20.70 -8.54
C ASP A 276 -25.81 19.19 -8.72
N GLU A 277 -26.52 18.55 -9.66
CA GLU A 277 -26.29 17.15 -10.02
C GLU A 277 -24.89 16.93 -10.61
N TYR A 278 -24.36 17.88 -11.40
CA TYR A 278 -22.98 17.83 -11.88
C TYR A 278 -21.94 18.09 -10.78
N ILE A 279 -22.25 18.94 -9.79
CA ILE A 279 -21.43 19.10 -8.58
C ILE A 279 -21.39 17.78 -7.81
N VAL A 280 -22.53 17.08 -7.69
CA VAL A 280 -22.60 15.74 -7.09
C VAL A 280 -21.73 14.75 -7.85
N HIS A 281 -21.93 14.64 -9.16
CA HIS A 281 -21.16 13.77 -10.05
C HIS A 281 -19.65 13.96 -9.84
N PHE A 282 -19.17 15.19 -10.02
CA PHE A 282 -17.75 15.49 -9.93
C PHE A 282 -17.17 15.21 -8.54
N SER A 283 -17.92 15.49 -7.47
CA SER A 283 -17.46 15.25 -6.11
C SER A 283 -17.40 13.77 -5.76
N ILE A 284 -18.36 12.95 -6.21
CA ILE A 284 -18.36 11.50 -5.96
C ILE A 284 -17.21 10.85 -6.73
N TRP A 285 -16.99 11.21 -8.00
CA TRP A 285 -15.85 10.71 -8.76
C TRP A 285 -14.53 11.10 -8.10
N ALA A 286 -14.44 12.35 -7.63
CA ALA A 286 -13.25 12.82 -6.94
C ALA A 286 -13.00 12.06 -5.63
N ILE A 287 -14.00 11.93 -4.75
CA ILE A 287 -13.84 11.25 -3.47
C ILE A 287 -13.58 9.74 -3.65
N SER A 288 -14.10 9.16 -4.73
CA SER A 288 -13.94 7.74 -5.07
C SER A 288 -12.59 7.41 -5.72
N LYS A 289 -11.71 8.40 -5.93
CA LYS A 289 -10.41 8.22 -6.61
C LYS A 289 -10.58 7.62 -8.01
N ALA A 290 -11.68 7.97 -8.66
CA ALA A 290 -11.96 7.61 -10.05
C ALA A 290 -11.02 8.37 -11.01
N PRO A 291 -10.75 7.83 -12.20
CA PRO A 291 -10.33 8.61 -13.35
C PRO A 291 -11.19 9.87 -13.51
N LEU A 292 -10.57 11.04 -13.64
CA LEU A 292 -11.28 12.29 -13.96
C LEU A 292 -11.11 12.60 -15.45
N LEU A 293 -11.83 11.85 -16.28
CA LEU A 293 -11.85 12.01 -17.73
C LEU A 293 -13.06 12.84 -18.13
N LEU A 294 -12.84 14.08 -18.57
CA LEU A 294 -13.89 14.98 -19.06
C LEU A 294 -14.53 14.42 -20.34
N GLY A 295 -15.85 14.34 -20.39
CA GLY A 295 -16.60 13.85 -21.54
C GLY A 295 -17.33 14.92 -22.35
N CYS A 296 -17.23 16.21 -21.99
CA CYS A 296 -17.92 17.32 -22.67
C CYS A 296 -17.07 18.02 -23.75
N ASP A 297 -17.66 18.91 -24.53
CA ASP A 297 -16.92 19.79 -25.45
C ASP A 297 -16.20 20.92 -24.69
N ILE A 298 -14.94 20.66 -24.33
CA ILE A 298 -14.14 21.61 -23.56
C ILE A 298 -13.77 22.89 -24.33
N ARG A 299 -13.98 22.92 -25.66
CA ARG A 299 -13.70 24.10 -26.49
C ARG A 299 -14.76 25.19 -26.27
N ASN A 300 -15.93 24.82 -25.75
CA ASN A 300 -17.07 25.70 -25.54
C ASN A 300 -17.77 25.42 -24.20
N MET A 301 -17.01 25.41 -23.10
CA MET A 301 -17.59 25.24 -21.76
C MET A 301 -18.31 26.49 -21.28
N THR A 302 -19.45 26.29 -20.63
CA THR A 302 -20.06 27.35 -19.83
C THR A 302 -19.18 27.71 -18.64
N LYS A 303 -19.37 28.91 -18.07
CA LYS A 303 -18.69 29.30 -16.83
C LYS A 303 -18.97 28.32 -15.69
N GLU A 304 -20.20 27.81 -15.60
CA GLU A 304 -20.59 26.84 -14.58
C GLU A 304 -19.85 25.51 -14.74
N THR A 305 -19.72 25.01 -15.98
CA THR A 305 -18.92 23.81 -16.27
C THR A 305 -17.47 24.01 -15.83
N VAL A 306 -16.86 25.15 -16.18
CA VAL A 306 -15.48 25.48 -15.77
C VAL A 306 -15.37 25.57 -14.24
N GLU A 307 -16.31 26.19 -13.54
CA GLU A 307 -16.34 26.25 -12.07
C GLU A 307 -16.29 24.86 -11.43
N ILE A 308 -17.01 23.89 -12.00
CA ILE A 308 -17.06 22.51 -11.51
C ILE A 308 -15.72 21.81 -11.75
N VAL A 309 -15.29 21.74 -13.01
CA VAL A 309 -14.13 20.91 -13.39
C VAL A 309 -12.78 21.57 -13.06
N ALA A 310 -12.76 22.88 -12.75
CA ALA A 310 -11.55 23.59 -12.36
C ALA A 310 -11.36 23.71 -10.82
N ASN A 311 -12.25 23.10 -10.01
CA ASN A 311 -12.16 23.18 -8.56
C ASN A 311 -10.92 22.42 -8.04
N LYS A 312 -9.85 23.18 -7.74
CA LYS A 312 -8.57 22.66 -7.22
C LYS A 312 -8.69 21.88 -5.92
N GLU A 313 -9.65 22.23 -5.08
CA GLU A 313 -9.78 21.58 -3.78
C GLU A 313 -10.41 20.20 -3.90
N VAL A 314 -11.43 20.06 -4.73
CA VAL A 314 -12.06 18.78 -5.06
C VAL A 314 -11.08 17.90 -5.86
N ILE A 315 -10.35 18.46 -6.82
CA ILE A 315 -9.26 17.75 -7.51
C ILE A 315 -8.20 17.24 -6.52
N ALA A 316 -7.84 18.03 -5.51
CA ALA A 316 -6.85 17.62 -4.51
C ALA A 316 -7.32 16.45 -3.63
N ILE A 317 -8.64 16.23 -3.48
CA ILE A 317 -9.19 15.03 -2.83
C ILE A 317 -8.92 13.79 -3.70
N ASN A 318 -9.17 13.89 -5.01
CA ASN A 318 -8.94 12.81 -5.96
C ASN A 318 -7.44 12.46 -6.11
N GLN A 319 -6.60 13.50 -6.13
CA GLN A 319 -5.15 13.39 -6.32
C GLN A 319 -4.38 13.28 -4.99
N ASP A 320 -5.07 13.00 -3.88
CA ASP A 320 -4.42 12.87 -2.58
C ASP A 320 -3.43 11.69 -2.57
N PRO A 321 -2.17 11.88 -2.10
CA PRO A 321 -1.14 10.85 -2.19
C PRO A 321 -1.38 9.65 -1.27
N HIS A 322 -2.35 9.72 -0.34
CA HIS A 322 -2.76 8.57 0.44
C HIS A 322 -3.44 7.50 -0.45
N GLY A 323 -4.10 7.93 -1.53
CA GLY A 323 -4.58 7.02 -2.57
C GLY A 323 -5.67 6.05 -2.13
N VAL A 324 -6.45 6.40 -1.11
CA VAL A 324 -7.56 5.57 -0.59
C VAL A 324 -8.89 6.05 -1.17
N GLN A 325 -9.60 5.17 -1.88
CA GLN A 325 -10.97 5.42 -2.33
C GLN A 325 -11.90 5.57 -1.10
N ALA A 326 -12.63 6.69 -1.03
CA ALA A 326 -13.66 6.86 -0.02
C ALA A 326 -14.89 6.01 -0.37
N LYS A 327 -15.69 5.72 0.63
CA LYS A 327 -16.86 4.84 0.50
C LYS A 327 -18.09 5.45 1.19
N LYS A 328 -19.25 4.85 0.97
CA LYS A 328 -20.49 5.25 1.65
C LYS A 328 -20.46 4.67 3.05
N VAL A 329 -20.46 5.53 4.06
CA VAL A 329 -20.38 5.10 5.47
C VAL A 329 -21.75 5.03 6.13
N ARG A 330 -22.74 5.76 5.60
CA ARG A 330 -24.14 5.69 6.04
C ARG A 330 -25.09 6.06 4.90
N MET A 331 -26.24 5.40 4.89
CA MET A 331 -27.37 5.70 4.01
C MET A 331 -28.68 5.59 4.82
N GLU A 332 -29.49 6.65 4.78
CA GLU A 332 -30.80 6.73 5.43
C GLU A 332 -31.85 7.19 4.41
N GLY A 333 -32.50 6.22 3.76
CA GLY A 333 -33.36 6.51 2.61
C GLY A 333 -32.54 7.15 1.49
N ASP A 334 -32.90 8.38 1.12
CA ASP A 334 -32.22 9.15 0.07
C ASP A 334 -31.02 9.97 0.57
N LEU A 335 -30.70 9.93 1.87
CA LEU A 335 -29.62 10.72 2.47
C LEU A 335 -28.38 9.85 2.65
N GLU A 336 -27.23 10.35 2.21
CA GLU A 336 -25.97 9.62 2.25
C GLU A 336 -24.85 10.40 2.89
N VAL A 337 -23.99 9.66 3.59
CA VAL A 337 -22.72 10.15 4.11
C VAL A 337 -21.61 9.33 3.47
N TRP A 338 -20.70 10.01 2.77
CA TRP A 338 -19.51 9.41 2.19
C TRP A 338 -18.28 9.93 2.89
N ALA A 339 -17.34 9.05 3.22
CA ALA A 339 -16.11 9.46 3.86
C ALA A 339 -14.92 8.60 3.48
N GLY A 340 -13.75 9.20 3.55
CA GLY A 340 -12.49 8.47 3.41
C GLY A 340 -11.29 9.30 3.86
N PRO A 341 -10.23 8.62 4.30
CA PRO A 341 -9.02 9.28 4.79
C PRO A 341 -8.27 9.97 3.64
N LEU A 342 -7.61 11.07 4.00
CA LEU A 342 -6.67 11.81 3.17
C LEU A 342 -5.33 11.90 3.88
N SER A 343 -4.28 12.20 3.11
CA SER A 343 -2.96 12.48 3.64
C SER A 343 -2.98 13.61 4.68
N GLY A 344 -2.13 13.48 5.69
CA GLY A 344 -2.02 14.47 6.76
C GLY A 344 -3.24 14.52 7.68
N TYR A 345 -3.87 13.38 7.97
CA TYR A 345 -4.95 13.24 8.98
C TYR A 345 -6.20 14.05 8.67
N ARG A 346 -6.47 14.22 7.39
CA ARG A 346 -7.66 14.91 6.93
C ARG A 346 -8.67 13.86 6.52
N VAL A 347 -9.95 14.19 6.61
CA VAL A 347 -11.03 13.34 6.12
C VAL A 347 -11.74 14.10 5.01
N ALA A 348 -11.97 13.43 3.89
CA ALA A 348 -12.92 13.90 2.89
C ALA A 348 -14.32 13.44 3.33
N LEU A 349 -15.30 14.33 3.31
CA LEU A 349 -16.68 14.05 3.70
C LEU A 349 -17.63 14.63 2.65
N LEU A 350 -18.58 13.82 2.17
CA LEU A 350 -19.76 14.31 1.43
C LEU A 350 -21.01 14.02 2.24
N LEU A 351 -21.88 15.04 2.34
CA LEU A 351 -23.28 14.88 2.75
C LEU A 351 -24.14 15.03 1.51
N LEU A 352 -24.72 13.94 1.03
CA LEU A 352 -25.43 13.89 -0.25
C LEU A 352 -26.93 13.69 -0.02
N ASN A 353 -27.75 14.55 -0.62
CA ASN A 353 -29.19 14.41 -0.64
C ASN A 353 -29.65 13.93 -2.03
N ARG A 354 -30.03 12.65 -2.14
CA ARG A 354 -30.61 12.08 -3.36
C ARG A 354 -32.11 12.37 -3.51
N GLY A 355 -32.74 12.93 -2.48
CA GLY A 355 -34.18 13.06 -2.37
C GLY A 355 -34.72 14.31 -3.07
N PRO A 356 -36.04 14.39 -3.26
CA PRO A 356 -36.71 15.46 -3.99
C PRO A 356 -36.88 16.76 -3.18
N SER A 357 -36.47 16.77 -1.90
CA SER A 357 -36.69 17.90 -1.00
C SER A 357 -35.46 18.22 -0.17
N ARG A 358 -35.28 19.52 0.11
CA ARG A 358 -34.24 20.03 0.99
C ARG A 358 -34.34 19.41 2.38
N THR A 359 -33.29 18.74 2.83
CA THR A 359 -33.30 17.93 4.05
C THR A 359 -31.98 18.07 4.82
N SER A 360 -32.02 17.90 6.14
CA SER A 360 -30.81 17.92 6.98
C SER A 360 -30.15 16.55 7.05
N ILE A 361 -28.84 16.51 6.88
CA ILE A 361 -28.01 15.31 6.94
C ILE A 361 -26.99 15.51 8.05
N THR A 362 -26.77 14.47 8.85
CA THR A 362 -25.78 14.48 9.93
C THR A 362 -24.69 13.44 9.68
N ALA A 363 -23.43 13.88 9.67
CA ALA A 363 -22.29 12.99 9.83
C ALA A 363 -21.92 12.91 11.31
N LEU A 364 -21.94 11.71 11.89
CA LEU A 364 -21.34 11.45 13.20
C LEU A 364 -19.87 11.09 13.00
N TRP A 365 -19.04 11.45 13.98
CA TRP A 365 -17.61 11.17 13.98
C TRP A 365 -17.30 9.67 13.91
N ASP A 366 -18.10 8.85 14.60
CA ASP A 366 -17.94 7.40 14.59
C ASP A 366 -18.05 6.80 13.18
N ASP A 367 -18.90 7.34 12.30
CA ASP A 367 -19.07 6.81 10.93
C ASP A 367 -17.94 7.19 10.00
N ILE A 368 -17.21 8.25 10.33
CA ILE A 368 -16.14 8.79 9.50
C ILE A 368 -14.77 8.57 10.13
N GLU A 369 -14.71 7.65 11.09
CA GLU A 369 -13.51 7.19 11.78
C GLU A 369 -12.74 8.33 12.47
N ILE A 370 -13.47 9.37 12.89
CA ILE A 370 -12.97 10.44 13.76
C ILE A 370 -13.36 10.08 15.20
N PRO A 371 -12.49 10.24 16.21
CA PRO A 371 -12.89 10.02 17.60
C PRO A 371 -14.01 10.98 18.02
N ALA A 372 -15.04 10.48 18.70
CA ALA A 372 -16.23 11.26 19.08
C ALA A 372 -15.95 12.62 19.77
N ASN A 373 -14.88 12.72 20.57
CA ASN A 373 -14.53 13.95 21.29
C ASN A 373 -13.63 14.92 20.49
N SER A 374 -13.31 14.59 19.24
CA SER A 374 -12.44 15.41 18.39
C SER A 374 -13.13 16.71 18.00
N ILE A 375 -12.42 17.83 18.15
CA ILE A 375 -12.90 19.15 17.78
C ILE A 375 -12.35 19.48 16.40
N VAL A 376 -13.17 19.41 15.35
CA VAL A 376 -12.68 19.59 13.98
C VAL A 376 -13.00 20.96 13.40
N GLU A 377 -12.14 21.38 12.47
CA GLU A 377 -12.43 22.39 11.45
C GLU A 377 -12.92 21.71 10.19
N ALA A 378 -14.03 22.20 9.64
CA ALA A 378 -14.53 21.77 8.35
C ALA A 378 -14.31 22.87 7.31
N ARG A 379 -13.71 22.51 6.17
CA ARG A 379 -13.58 23.39 5.01
C ARG A 379 -14.53 22.94 3.91
N ASP A 380 -15.45 23.82 3.54
CA ASP A 380 -16.33 23.64 2.38
C ASP A 380 -15.51 23.86 1.10
N LEU A 381 -15.47 22.81 0.28
CA LEU A 381 -14.65 22.74 -0.93
C LEU A 381 -15.27 23.47 -2.12
N TRP A 382 -16.59 23.64 -2.12
CA TRP A 382 -17.33 24.33 -3.19
C TRP A 382 -17.51 25.82 -2.88
N GLN A 383 -17.64 26.18 -1.60
CA GLN A 383 -17.63 27.58 -1.16
C GLN A 383 -16.22 28.14 -0.90
N HIS A 384 -15.18 27.30 -0.99
CA HIS A 384 -13.79 27.65 -0.70
C HIS A 384 -13.57 28.29 0.67
N LYS A 385 -14.34 27.86 1.67
CA LYS A 385 -14.45 28.54 2.96
C LYS A 385 -14.40 27.57 4.13
N THR A 386 -13.60 27.93 5.14
CA THR A 386 -13.63 27.22 6.42
C THR A 386 -14.88 27.64 7.20
N LEU A 387 -15.66 26.67 7.65
CA LEU A 387 -16.83 26.90 8.47
C LEU A 387 -16.39 27.50 9.82
N LYS A 388 -17.09 28.55 10.27
CA LYS A 388 -16.69 29.30 11.47
C LYS A 388 -16.86 28.48 12.76
N GLN A 389 -17.82 27.57 12.76
CA GLN A 389 -18.10 26.70 13.89
C GLN A 389 -17.08 25.56 13.93
N LYS A 390 -16.62 25.22 15.13
CA LYS A 390 -15.91 23.98 15.41
C LYS A 390 -16.94 22.90 15.72
N PHE A 391 -16.72 21.69 15.22
CA PHE A 391 -17.66 20.58 15.35
C PHE A 391 -17.08 19.51 16.27
N VAL A 392 -17.94 18.91 17.11
CA VAL A 392 -17.58 17.86 18.08
C VAL A 392 -18.66 16.79 18.03
N GLY A 393 -18.27 15.52 17.92
CA GLY A 393 -19.17 14.37 17.87
C GLY A 393 -19.94 14.22 16.56
N ASN A 394 -20.38 15.32 15.95
CA ASN A 394 -21.10 15.32 14.68
C ASN A 394 -21.03 16.68 13.95
N LEU A 395 -21.46 16.65 12.70
CA LEU A 395 -21.72 17.81 11.85
C LEU A 395 -23.06 17.60 11.12
N THR A 396 -23.99 18.53 11.32
CA THR A 396 -25.27 18.57 10.59
C THR A 396 -25.28 19.71 9.59
N ALA A 397 -25.74 19.45 8.36
CA ALA A 397 -25.99 20.48 7.36
C ALA A 397 -27.30 20.22 6.62
N THR A 398 -27.98 21.29 6.22
CA THR A 398 -29.16 21.22 5.36
C THR A 398 -28.73 21.28 3.91
N VAL A 399 -29.06 20.24 3.15
CA VAL A 399 -28.64 20.03 1.76
C VAL A 399 -29.89 20.06 0.86
N ASP A 400 -29.82 20.83 -0.22
CA ASP A 400 -30.91 20.94 -1.20
C ASP A 400 -31.12 19.63 -1.97
N SER A 401 -32.23 19.52 -2.71
CA SER A 401 -32.54 18.33 -3.51
C SER A 401 -31.47 18.10 -4.58
N HIS A 402 -31.01 16.86 -4.72
CA HIS A 402 -29.98 16.45 -5.67
C HIS A 402 -28.67 17.26 -5.55
N ALA A 403 -28.36 17.73 -4.35
CA ALA A 403 -27.16 18.49 -4.04
C ALA A 403 -26.31 17.78 -2.97
N LEU A 404 -25.11 18.32 -2.72
CA LEU A 404 -24.27 17.87 -1.63
C LEU A 404 -23.54 19.01 -0.92
N LEU A 405 -23.04 18.71 0.27
CA LEU A 405 -21.99 19.48 0.93
C LEU A 405 -20.69 18.66 0.90
N ALA A 406 -19.65 19.19 0.26
CA ALA A 406 -18.32 18.56 0.23
C ALA A 406 -17.39 19.26 1.21
N LEU A 407 -16.87 18.51 2.17
CA LEU A 407 -16.00 19.01 3.23
C LEU A 407 -14.66 18.31 3.20
N ARG A 408 -13.61 19.09 3.48
CA ARG A 408 -12.36 18.55 4.04
C ARG A 408 -12.34 18.88 5.51
N ILE A 409 -12.41 17.83 6.31
CA ILE A 409 -12.29 17.91 7.75
C ILE A 409 -10.82 17.85 8.12
N VAL A 410 -10.40 18.80 8.93
CA VAL A 410 -9.12 18.82 9.62
C VAL A 410 -9.46 18.81 11.09
N ASP A 411 -9.06 17.79 11.84
CA ASP A 411 -9.26 17.84 13.27
C ASP A 411 -8.48 19.05 13.84
N GLY A 412 -9.23 19.97 14.44
CA GLY A 412 -8.78 21.26 14.95
C GLY A 412 -7.94 21.15 16.21
N PHE A 413 -7.78 19.93 16.74
CA PHE A 413 -6.76 19.56 17.72
C PHE A 413 -5.65 18.66 17.13
N GLN A 414 -5.70 18.30 15.84
CA GLN A 414 -4.72 17.42 15.20
C GLN A 414 -3.43 18.10 14.77
N SER A 415 -2.73 18.58 15.79
CA SER A 415 -1.37 18.09 16.01
C SER A 415 -1.30 16.85 16.92
N ARG A 416 -2.41 16.31 17.47
CA ARG A 416 -2.40 15.08 18.31
C ARG A 416 -3.65 14.20 18.17
N MET A 417 -3.41 12.90 17.87
CA MET A 417 -4.27 11.68 17.97
C MET A 417 -5.20 11.36 16.80
N LEU A 418 -5.16 10.22 16.09
CA LEU A 418 -4.51 8.89 16.25
C LEU A 418 -4.13 8.38 14.83
N MET A 419 -2.95 7.87 14.45
CA MET A 419 -1.63 7.68 15.05
C MET A 419 -0.58 8.29 14.09
N HIS A 420 -0.51 9.62 14.05
CA HIS A 420 0.77 10.31 13.94
C HIS A 420 1.02 11.00 15.28
N ASN A 421 1.48 10.23 16.26
CA ASN A 421 2.12 10.75 17.47
C ASN A 421 3.44 11.52 17.17
N GLY A 422 3.74 11.79 15.90
CA GLY A 422 4.99 12.37 15.41
C GLY A 422 6.17 11.40 15.43
N LEU A 423 5.94 10.13 15.78
CA LEU A 423 6.97 9.09 15.86
C LEU A 423 6.89 8.16 14.64
N ALA A 424 7.91 7.31 14.50
CA ALA A 424 7.98 6.28 13.46
C ALA A 424 7.88 6.77 12.00
N LEU A 425 8.22 8.03 11.70
CA LEU A 425 8.29 8.52 10.30
C LEU A 425 9.31 7.73 9.45
N SER A 426 10.27 7.11 10.12
CA SER A 426 11.12 6.03 9.63
C SER A 426 11.11 4.89 10.67
N PRO A 427 11.53 3.66 10.30
CA PRO A 427 11.60 2.56 11.26
C PRO A 427 12.46 2.93 12.48
N GLN A 428 12.07 2.47 13.66
CA GLN A 428 12.82 2.73 14.88
C GLN A 428 14.20 2.08 14.83
N MET A 429 15.18 2.76 15.43
CA MET A 429 16.54 2.25 15.57
C MET A 429 16.97 2.34 17.04
N GLY A 430 17.50 1.25 17.58
CA GLY A 430 17.88 1.18 18.98
C GLY A 430 18.52 -0.14 19.36
N TRP A 431 18.37 -0.50 20.62
CA TRP A 431 18.84 -1.74 21.22
C TRP A 431 17.77 -2.28 22.16
N ASN A 432 17.70 -3.60 22.31
CA ASN A 432 16.83 -4.28 23.26
C ASN A 432 17.63 -5.34 24.03
N SER A 433 17.32 -5.51 25.33
CA SER A 433 18.05 -6.42 26.22
C SER A 433 17.80 -7.92 26.00
N TRP A 434 16.71 -8.31 25.34
CA TRP A 434 16.19 -9.68 25.37
C TRP A 434 17.12 -10.72 24.74
N ASN A 435 17.50 -10.55 23.47
CA ASN A 435 18.20 -11.59 22.70
C ASN A 435 19.48 -12.10 23.38
N HIS A 436 20.24 -11.22 24.03
CA HIS A 436 21.50 -11.57 24.69
C HIS A 436 21.36 -11.82 26.20
N PHE A 437 20.59 -10.98 26.90
CA PHE A 437 20.57 -10.99 28.37
C PHE A 437 19.36 -11.69 28.98
N GLN A 438 18.26 -11.82 28.22
CA GLN A 438 16.98 -12.34 28.71
C GLN A 438 16.61 -11.65 30.05
N CYS A 439 16.39 -12.42 31.12
CA CYS A 439 16.07 -11.89 32.45
C CYS A 439 17.28 -11.48 33.31
N ASN A 440 18.51 -11.64 32.81
CA ASN A 440 19.72 -11.23 33.52
C ASN A 440 20.05 -9.75 33.26
N ILE A 441 19.12 -8.87 33.63
CA ILE A 441 19.22 -7.42 33.44
C ILE A 441 19.23 -6.65 34.77
N ASN A 442 19.96 -5.54 34.82
CA ASN A 442 19.99 -4.63 35.96
C ASN A 442 20.34 -3.20 35.51
N GLU A 443 20.16 -2.22 36.40
CA GLU A 443 20.38 -0.81 36.08
C GLU A 443 21.80 -0.50 35.60
N THR A 444 22.81 -1.17 36.17
CA THR A 444 24.22 -0.95 35.80
C THR A 444 24.48 -1.40 34.37
N LEU A 445 23.95 -2.56 33.99
CA LEU A 445 23.99 -3.05 32.61
C LEU A 445 23.35 -2.05 31.65
N ILE A 446 22.14 -1.58 31.93
CA ILE A 446 21.43 -0.65 31.04
C ILE A 446 22.19 0.68 30.89
N LYS A 447 22.74 1.22 31.99
CA LYS A 447 23.59 2.42 31.96
C LYS A 447 24.84 2.22 31.11
N GLN A 448 25.55 1.09 31.29
CA GLN A 448 26.74 0.76 30.50
C GLN A 448 26.41 0.57 29.01
N THR A 449 25.28 -0.04 28.69
CA THR A 449 24.81 -0.18 27.30
C THR A 449 24.51 1.18 26.67
N ALA A 450 23.87 2.09 27.41
CA ALA A 450 23.65 3.47 26.95
C ALA A 450 24.98 4.19 26.70
N ASP A 451 25.97 4.03 27.59
CA ASP A 451 27.32 4.58 27.41
C ASP A 451 28.05 3.96 26.20
N ALA A 452 27.90 2.66 25.97
CA ALA A 452 28.47 1.96 24.83
C ALA A 452 27.83 2.40 23.50
N MET A 453 26.51 2.61 23.47
CA MET A 453 25.78 3.13 22.30
C MET A 453 26.31 4.51 21.88
N VAL A 454 26.64 5.37 22.85
CA VAL A 454 27.22 6.70 22.59
C VAL A 454 28.69 6.60 22.21
N SER A 455 29.50 5.90 23.00
CA SER A 455 30.97 5.88 22.82
C SER A 455 31.41 5.15 21.55
N SER A 456 30.64 4.16 21.09
CA SER A 456 30.85 3.50 19.79
C SER A 456 30.45 4.37 18.59
N GLY A 457 29.67 5.45 18.80
CA GLY A 457 29.15 6.30 17.73
C GLY A 457 27.88 5.77 17.05
N LEU A 458 27.31 4.66 17.51
CA LEU A 458 26.03 4.13 17.00
C LEU A 458 24.87 5.12 17.21
N SER A 459 24.87 5.86 18.32
CA SER A 459 23.85 6.89 18.56
C SER A 459 23.86 8.01 17.51
N ALA A 460 25.05 8.41 17.06
CA ALA A 460 25.23 9.46 16.07
C ALA A 460 24.71 9.09 14.67
N ILE A 461 24.54 7.79 14.40
CA ILE A 461 24.06 7.27 13.11
C ILE A 461 22.61 6.79 13.15
N GLY A 462 21.92 6.92 14.28
CA GLY A 462 20.46 6.77 14.37
C GLY A 462 19.96 5.90 15.51
N TYR A 463 20.79 5.04 16.11
CA TYR A 463 20.37 4.15 17.19
C TYR A 463 20.11 4.92 18.49
N LYS A 464 18.84 5.21 18.79
CA LYS A 464 18.46 6.16 19.84
C LYS A 464 17.71 5.53 21.00
N TYR A 465 17.05 4.40 20.79
CA TYR A 465 16.25 3.74 21.83
C TYR A 465 17.10 2.72 22.60
N ILE A 466 17.11 2.80 23.93
CA ILE A 466 17.58 1.77 24.85
C ILE A 466 16.34 1.13 25.45
N ASN A 467 15.94 -0.03 24.93
CA ASN A 467 14.71 -0.71 25.34
C ASN A 467 15.02 -1.78 26.39
N ILE A 468 14.41 -1.64 27.55
CA ILE A 468 14.42 -2.67 28.59
C ILE A 468 13.29 -3.65 28.25
N ASP A 469 13.62 -4.93 28.11
CA ASP A 469 12.64 -6.00 27.88
C ASP A 469 12.10 -6.56 29.21
N ASP A 470 11.52 -7.76 29.21
CA ASP A 470 10.89 -8.37 30.39
C ASP A 470 11.82 -8.48 31.63
N CYS A 471 11.25 -8.86 32.78
CA CYS A 471 11.94 -9.13 34.05
C CYS A 471 12.44 -7.90 34.85
N TRP A 472 12.09 -6.67 34.44
CA TRP A 472 12.49 -5.44 35.13
C TRP A 472 11.68 -5.09 36.39
N GLY A 473 10.43 -5.58 36.48
CA GLY A 473 9.48 -5.27 37.56
C GLY A 473 9.48 -6.28 38.72
N GLU A 474 8.89 -5.87 39.84
CA GLU A 474 8.48 -6.77 40.93
C GLU A 474 7.29 -7.62 40.50
N LEU A 475 7.16 -8.82 41.08
CA LEU A 475 6.04 -9.74 40.79
C LEU A 475 4.68 -9.18 41.23
N LYS A 476 4.66 -8.25 42.19
CA LYS A 476 3.45 -7.64 42.72
C LYS A 476 3.47 -6.14 42.46
N ARG A 477 2.31 -5.62 42.06
CA ARG A 477 2.00 -4.19 42.09
C ARG A 477 2.03 -3.66 43.52
N ASP A 478 2.25 -2.37 43.69
CA ASP A 478 2.13 -1.72 45.00
C ASP A 478 0.66 -1.68 45.50
N SER A 479 0.46 -1.15 46.71
CA SER A 479 -0.88 -1.00 47.31
C SER A 479 -1.83 -0.09 46.53
N GLN A 480 -1.31 0.70 45.60
CA GLN A 480 -2.04 1.63 44.74
C GLN A 480 -2.32 1.01 43.35
N GLY A 481 -1.85 -0.22 43.11
CA GLY A 481 -2.01 -0.93 41.84
C GLY A 481 -0.98 -0.56 40.77
N SER A 482 0.09 0.16 41.12
CA SER A 482 1.11 0.58 40.14
C SER A 482 2.20 -0.48 39.98
N LEU A 483 2.80 -0.55 38.78
CA LEU A 483 4.00 -1.35 38.54
C LEU A 483 5.18 -0.80 39.37
N VAL A 484 5.98 -1.70 39.92
CA VAL A 484 7.15 -1.38 40.75
C VAL A 484 8.40 -1.96 40.12
N ALA A 485 9.47 -1.17 40.01
CA ALA A 485 10.77 -1.65 39.55
C ALA A 485 11.37 -2.62 40.56
N LYS A 486 12.00 -3.70 40.10
CA LYS A 486 12.61 -4.70 40.97
C LYS A 486 13.76 -4.08 41.78
N ALA A 487 13.61 -3.95 43.10
CA ALA A 487 14.56 -3.18 43.92
C ALA A 487 15.96 -3.79 43.95
N SER A 488 16.08 -5.10 43.75
CA SER A 488 17.37 -5.81 43.72
C SER A 488 18.18 -5.57 42.45
N THR A 489 17.54 -5.26 41.32
CA THR A 489 18.21 -5.05 40.02
C THR A 489 18.09 -3.62 39.50
N PHE A 490 17.08 -2.86 39.93
CA PHE A 490 16.86 -1.45 39.62
C PHE A 490 16.66 -0.61 40.91
N PRO A 491 17.62 -0.61 41.85
CA PRO A 491 17.48 0.04 43.15
C PRO A 491 17.21 1.55 43.07
N SER A 492 17.62 2.22 41.99
CA SER A 492 17.36 3.65 41.76
C SER A 492 15.96 3.95 41.19
N GLY A 493 15.22 2.92 40.75
CA GLY A 493 13.96 3.04 40.03
C GLY A 493 14.10 3.45 38.56
N ILE A 494 13.03 3.23 37.78
CA ILE A 494 13.03 3.45 36.32
C ILE A 494 13.13 4.93 35.94
N LYS A 495 12.53 5.84 36.72
CA LYS A 495 12.66 7.28 36.45
C LYS A 495 14.11 7.74 36.47
N ALA A 496 14.89 7.37 37.49
CA ALA A 496 16.31 7.74 37.57
C ALA A 496 17.13 7.15 36.41
N LEU A 497 16.79 5.94 35.97
CA LEU A 497 17.40 5.32 34.80
C LEU A 497 17.04 6.05 33.50
N SER A 498 15.78 6.46 33.36
CA SER A 498 15.29 7.28 32.24
C SER A 498 16.03 8.60 32.16
N ASP A 499 16.15 9.32 33.28
CA ASP A 499 16.90 10.58 33.36
C ASP A 499 18.38 10.38 32.97
N TYR A 500 19.00 9.26 33.39
CA TYR A 500 20.37 8.91 32.96
C TYR A 500 20.45 8.72 31.44
N VAL A 501 19.56 7.91 30.85
CA VAL A 501 19.55 7.65 29.40
C VAL A 501 19.28 8.94 28.61
N HIS A 502 18.36 9.79 29.07
CA HIS A 502 18.10 11.09 28.46
C HIS A 502 19.30 12.04 28.55
N SER A 503 20.05 12.01 29.65
CA SER A 503 21.28 12.81 29.80
C SER A 503 22.36 12.48 28.76
N LYS A 504 22.29 11.28 28.16
CA LYS A 504 23.15 10.81 27.07
C LYS A 504 22.62 11.17 25.67
N GLY A 505 21.48 11.87 25.59
CA GLY A 505 20.80 12.19 24.34
C GLY A 505 20.07 11.00 23.70
N LEU A 506 19.85 9.93 24.47
CA LEU A 506 19.13 8.73 24.06
C LEU A 506 17.69 8.75 24.59
N LYS A 507 16.92 7.73 24.24
CA LYS A 507 15.53 7.51 24.64
C LYS A 507 15.40 6.17 25.36
N LEU A 508 14.57 6.09 26.40
CA LEU A 508 14.38 4.86 27.18
C LEU A 508 13.07 4.17 26.78
N GLY A 509 13.14 2.89 26.45
CA GLY A 509 11.98 2.03 26.25
C GLY A 509 11.76 1.07 27.41
N ILE A 510 10.52 0.66 27.57
CA ILE A 510 10.10 -0.32 28.56
C ILE A 510 9.24 -1.41 27.90
N TYR A 511 9.05 -2.51 28.62
CA TYR A 511 8.26 -3.64 28.21
C TYR A 511 7.10 -3.89 29.18
N SER A 512 5.96 -4.30 28.63
CA SER A 512 4.85 -4.89 29.37
C SER A 512 4.07 -5.83 28.45
N ASP A 513 2.93 -6.34 28.91
CA ASP A 513 2.12 -7.33 28.23
C ASP A 513 0.64 -6.89 28.20
N ALA A 514 -0.04 -7.13 27.08
CA ALA A 514 -1.49 -7.07 26.94
C ALA A 514 -2.18 -8.27 27.63
N GLY A 515 -1.74 -8.60 28.83
CA GLY A 515 -2.13 -9.77 29.62
C GLY A 515 -1.99 -9.50 31.11
N THR A 516 -2.29 -10.51 31.93
CA THR A 516 -2.24 -10.37 33.40
C THR A 516 -0.83 -10.49 33.98
N LEU A 517 0.04 -11.28 33.35
CA LEU A 517 1.48 -11.36 33.61
C LEU A 517 2.22 -11.23 32.28
N THR A 518 3.50 -10.88 32.34
CA THR A 518 4.38 -10.94 31.18
C THR A 518 4.71 -12.38 30.79
N CYS A 519 5.31 -12.58 29.61
CA CYS A 519 5.66 -13.91 29.12
C CYS A 519 6.62 -14.69 30.03
N SER A 520 7.53 -14.02 30.75
CA SER A 520 8.37 -14.68 31.78
C SER A 520 7.60 -15.06 33.04
N GLN A 521 6.39 -14.54 33.23
CA GLN A 521 5.57 -14.64 34.45
C GLN A 521 6.28 -14.11 35.71
N THR A 522 7.30 -13.25 35.56
CA THR A 522 8.06 -12.69 36.68
C THR A 522 7.59 -11.31 37.12
N MET A 523 6.72 -10.67 36.34
CA MET A 523 6.12 -9.37 36.64
C MET A 523 4.70 -9.24 36.04
N PRO A 524 3.85 -8.34 36.56
CA PRO A 524 2.52 -8.11 36.02
C PRO A 524 2.55 -7.56 34.59
N GLY A 525 1.59 -8.02 33.77
CA GLY A 525 1.19 -7.32 32.56
C GLY A 525 0.24 -6.17 32.88
N SER A 526 -0.24 -5.46 31.87
CA SER A 526 -1.05 -4.24 32.01
C SER A 526 -2.53 -4.42 31.66
N LEU A 527 -3.00 -5.64 31.41
CA LEU A 527 -4.42 -5.88 31.13
C LEU A 527 -5.31 -5.42 32.31
N GLY A 528 -6.22 -4.49 32.04
CA GLY A 528 -7.08 -3.86 33.06
C GLY A 528 -6.42 -2.72 33.86
N HIS A 529 -5.14 -2.44 33.62
CA HIS A 529 -4.36 -1.37 34.24
C HIS A 529 -3.79 -0.38 33.22
N GLU A 530 -4.27 -0.40 31.97
CA GLU A 530 -3.63 0.28 30.84
C GLU A 530 -3.48 1.79 31.09
N GLU A 531 -4.54 2.47 31.56
CA GLU A 531 -4.49 3.91 31.86
C GLU A 531 -3.53 4.27 32.99
N GLN A 532 -3.47 3.44 34.04
CA GLN A 532 -2.59 3.67 35.19
C GLN A 532 -1.14 3.45 34.80
N ASP A 533 -0.86 2.38 34.06
CA ASP A 533 0.50 2.04 33.64
C ASP A 533 1.02 3.02 32.60
N ALA A 534 0.19 3.43 31.63
CA ALA A 534 0.57 4.48 30.68
C ALA A 534 0.94 5.80 31.37
N LYS A 535 0.18 6.22 32.40
CA LYS A 535 0.52 7.40 33.23
C LYS A 535 1.82 7.19 34.01
N THR A 536 2.03 5.98 34.53
CA THR A 536 3.26 5.61 35.25
C THR A 536 4.47 5.71 34.31
N PHE A 537 4.41 5.11 33.13
CA PHE A 537 5.44 5.18 32.10
C PHE A 537 5.73 6.64 31.69
N ALA A 538 4.69 7.45 31.48
CA ALA A 538 4.84 8.87 31.17
C ALA A 538 5.54 9.63 32.32
N SER A 539 5.19 9.35 33.58
CA SER A 539 5.80 9.98 34.77
C SER A 539 7.28 9.60 34.94
N TRP A 540 7.65 8.40 34.51
CA TRP A 540 9.03 7.92 34.47
C TRP A 540 9.81 8.45 33.27
N GLY A 541 9.15 9.11 32.32
CA GLY A 541 9.78 9.65 31.12
C GLY A 541 10.04 8.60 30.03
N ILE A 542 9.36 7.45 30.04
CA ILE A 542 9.49 6.42 29.00
C ILE A 542 9.14 6.99 27.62
N ASP A 543 9.88 6.59 26.59
CA ASP A 543 9.74 7.03 25.21
C ASP A 543 9.21 5.93 24.27
N TYR A 544 9.24 4.67 24.70
CA TYR A 544 8.90 3.50 23.89
C TYR A 544 8.27 2.42 24.78
N LEU A 545 7.20 1.79 24.31
CA LEU A 545 6.61 0.60 24.92
C LEU A 545 6.61 -0.55 23.90
N LYS A 546 7.28 -1.66 24.25
CA LYS A 546 7.01 -2.99 23.66
C LYS A 546 5.88 -3.63 24.47
N TYR A 547 4.83 -4.08 23.80
CA TYR A 547 3.63 -4.57 24.45
C TYR A 547 3.27 -5.95 23.91
N ASP A 548 3.43 -6.96 24.77
CA ASP A 548 3.39 -8.38 24.44
C ASP A 548 1.99 -8.98 24.54
N ASN A 549 1.86 -10.29 24.40
CA ASN A 549 0.57 -10.97 24.20
C ASN A 549 0.36 -12.25 25.03
N CYS A 550 1.15 -12.49 26.07
CA CYS A 550 0.99 -13.63 26.98
C CYS A 550 -0.16 -13.42 27.99
N GLU A 551 -0.57 -14.47 28.71
CA GLU A 551 -1.58 -14.42 29.79
C GLU A 551 -2.82 -13.54 29.51
N ASN A 552 -3.30 -13.61 28.27
CA ASN A 552 -4.25 -12.66 27.67
C ASN A 552 -5.74 -13.00 27.88
N THR A 553 -6.02 -13.92 28.79
CA THR A 553 -7.36 -14.41 29.14
C THR A 553 -8.19 -14.96 27.97
N GLY A 554 -7.57 -15.29 26.83
CA GLY A 554 -8.25 -15.74 25.61
C GLY A 554 -8.93 -14.62 24.82
N THR A 555 -8.66 -13.36 25.13
CA THR A 555 -9.26 -12.20 24.47
C THR A 555 -8.45 -11.82 23.23
N SER A 556 -9.12 -11.42 22.14
CA SER A 556 -8.44 -11.04 20.88
C SER A 556 -7.47 -9.86 21.07
N PRO A 557 -6.30 -9.87 20.40
CA PRO A 557 -5.41 -8.70 20.37
C PRO A 557 -6.12 -7.46 19.79
N ARG A 558 -7.06 -7.62 18.85
CA ARG A 558 -7.85 -6.51 18.29
C ARG A 558 -8.72 -5.80 19.34
N GLU A 559 -9.02 -6.45 20.46
CA GLU A 559 -9.77 -5.84 21.57
C GLU A 559 -8.85 -5.24 22.64
N ARG A 560 -7.72 -5.90 22.95
CA ARG A 560 -6.83 -5.50 24.04
C ARG A 560 -5.88 -4.38 23.66
N TYR A 561 -5.26 -4.45 22.49
CA TYR A 561 -4.25 -3.48 22.07
C TYR A 561 -4.78 -2.04 21.88
N PRO A 562 -6.01 -1.81 21.36
CA PRO A 562 -6.57 -0.46 21.30
C PRO A 562 -6.71 0.22 22.67
N LYS A 563 -6.92 -0.56 23.76
CA LYS A 563 -7.02 0.00 25.12
C LYS A 563 -5.69 0.62 25.56
N MET A 564 -4.58 -0.09 25.36
CA MET A 564 -3.26 0.44 25.66
C MET A 564 -2.89 1.59 24.71
N SER A 565 -3.20 1.49 23.42
CA SER A 565 -3.01 2.58 22.47
C SER A 565 -3.65 3.88 22.95
N LYS A 566 -4.95 3.82 23.33
CA LYS A 566 -5.69 4.94 23.88
C LYS A 566 -5.08 5.46 25.18
N ALA A 567 -4.67 4.56 26.07
CA ALA A 567 -4.03 4.92 27.34
C ALA A 567 -2.72 5.68 27.15
N LEU A 568 -1.85 5.22 26.25
CA LEU A 568 -0.58 5.90 25.93
C LEU A 568 -0.81 7.29 25.36
N LEU A 569 -1.78 7.44 24.46
CA LEU A 569 -2.09 8.74 23.88
C LEU A 569 -2.66 9.73 24.93
N ASN A 570 -3.41 9.22 25.90
CA ASN A 570 -3.95 10.01 27.02
C ASN A 570 -2.94 10.24 28.16
N SER A 571 -1.75 9.64 28.11
CA SER A 571 -0.75 9.73 29.18
C SER A 571 -0.12 11.11 29.32
N GLY A 572 -0.24 11.97 28.31
CA GLY A 572 0.39 13.29 28.25
C GLY A 572 1.83 13.29 27.71
N ARG A 573 2.39 12.11 27.38
CA ARG A 573 3.72 11.95 26.76
C ARG A 573 3.63 11.13 25.47
N SER A 574 4.37 11.55 24.43
CA SER A 574 4.49 10.75 23.20
C SER A 574 5.38 9.53 23.45
N ILE A 575 4.77 8.35 23.49
CA ILE A 575 5.43 7.06 23.67
C ILE A 575 5.28 6.26 22.36
N PHE A 576 6.38 5.75 21.82
CA PHE A 576 6.36 4.85 20.66
C PHE A 576 5.66 3.55 21.06
N PHE A 577 4.66 3.11 20.31
CA PHE A 577 3.91 1.89 20.65
C PHE A 577 4.23 0.74 19.69
N SER A 578 4.94 -0.26 20.21
CA SER A 578 5.38 -1.45 19.49
C SER A 578 4.58 -2.66 19.94
N LEU A 579 3.74 -3.18 19.05
CA LEU A 579 2.90 -4.33 19.31
C LEU A 579 3.69 -5.63 19.12
N CYS A 580 3.49 -6.58 20.01
CA CYS A 580 4.17 -7.87 20.01
C CYS A 580 3.14 -8.99 20.22
N GLU A 581 2.27 -9.21 19.22
CA GLU A 581 1.26 -10.30 19.22
C GLU A 581 1.61 -11.44 18.25
N TRP A 582 2.86 -11.44 17.77
CA TRP A 582 3.47 -12.49 16.94
C TRP A 582 2.79 -12.76 15.58
N GLY A 583 2.11 -11.78 15.01
CA GLY A 583 1.33 -11.91 13.78
C GLY A 583 -0.08 -12.47 13.97
N GLN A 584 -0.56 -12.61 15.21
CA GLN A 584 -1.87 -13.16 15.52
C GLN A 584 -3.01 -12.27 15.01
N GLU A 585 -3.85 -12.82 14.13
CA GLU A 585 -4.93 -12.09 13.46
C GLU A 585 -4.45 -10.98 12.50
N ASP A 586 -3.28 -11.19 11.89
CA ASP A 586 -2.74 -10.43 10.76
C ASP A 586 -2.63 -8.91 11.05
N PRO A 587 -1.76 -8.49 12.00
CA PRO A 587 -1.64 -7.11 12.49
C PRO A 587 -1.33 -6.09 11.41
N ALA A 588 -0.67 -6.49 10.32
CA ALA A 588 -0.47 -5.63 9.15
C ALA A 588 -1.77 -4.99 8.62
N THR A 589 -2.92 -5.65 8.84
CA THR A 589 -4.23 -5.20 8.36
C THR A 589 -4.96 -4.25 9.31
N TRP A 590 -4.51 -4.06 10.56
CA TRP A 590 -5.24 -3.28 11.57
C TRP A 590 -4.36 -2.53 12.58
N ALA A 591 -3.18 -3.03 12.90
CA ALA A 591 -2.29 -2.43 13.90
C ALA A 591 -1.74 -1.06 13.46
N GLY A 592 -1.74 -0.78 12.15
CA GLY A 592 -1.30 0.50 11.60
C GLY A 592 -2.03 1.73 12.13
N ASP A 593 -3.28 1.55 12.59
CA ASP A 593 -4.12 2.66 13.04
C ASP A 593 -4.02 2.88 14.56
N ILE A 594 -3.46 1.91 15.28
CA ILE A 594 -3.36 1.95 16.75
C ILE A 594 -1.91 1.88 17.26
N GLY A 595 -0.94 1.55 16.40
CA GLY A 595 0.44 1.19 16.73
C GLY A 595 1.47 1.81 15.79
N ASN A 596 2.72 1.92 16.23
CA ASN A 596 3.83 2.42 15.41
C ASN A 596 4.59 1.30 14.69
N SER A 597 4.63 0.12 15.29
CA SER A 597 5.08 -1.11 14.66
C SER A 597 4.36 -2.31 15.26
N TRP A 598 4.35 -3.43 14.55
CA TRP A 598 3.77 -4.68 15.02
C TRP A 598 4.59 -5.88 14.57
N ARG A 599 4.82 -6.81 15.50
CA ARG A 599 5.45 -8.09 15.19
C ARG A 599 4.61 -8.84 14.16
N THR A 600 5.26 -9.39 13.14
CA THR A 600 4.56 -10.17 12.08
C THR A 600 4.71 -11.69 12.23
N THR A 601 5.54 -12.13 13.18
CA THR A 601 5.98 -13.52 13.33
C THR A 601 6.21 -13.86 14.80
N GLY A 602 6.36 -15.15 15.09
CA GLY A 602 7.01 -15.61 16.32
C GLY A 602 8.46 -15.13 16.44
N ASP A 603 9.08 -15.42 17.59
CA ASP A 603 10.39 -14.87 17.96
C ASP A 603 11.53 -15.37 17.07
N ILE A 604 12.44 -14.46 16.75
CA ILE A 604 13.71 -14.81 16.13
C ILE A 604 14.58 -15.61 17.09
N GLN A 605 15.46 -16.41 16.49
CA GLN A 605 16.54 -17.09 17.19
C GLN A 605 17.82 -16.86 16.41
N ASP A 606 18.95 -16.82 17.10
CA ASP A 606 20.27 -16.61 16.51
C ASP A 606 20.76 -17.84 15.71
N ASN A 607 20.06 -18.16 14.63
CA ASN A 607 20.43 -19.16 13.65
C ASN A 607 19.81 -18.83 12.29
N TRP A 608 20.49 -19.30 11.22
CA TRP A 608 20.11 -19.02 9.83
C TRP A 608 18.68 -19.42 9.48
N LYS A 609 18.23 -20.58 9.99
CA LYS A 609 16.91 -21.11 9.67
C LYS A 609 15.80 -20.21 10.21
N SER A 610 15.92 -19.76 11.46
CA SER A 610 14.95 -18.85 12.08
C SER A 610 14.91 -17.51 11.35
N MET A 611 16.08 -16.89 11.15
CA MET A 611 16.19 -15.58 10.49
C MET A 611 15.57 -15.59 9.08
N THR A 612 15.88 -16.61 8.27
CA THR A 612 15.33 -16.66 6.90
C THR A 612 13.84 -17.01 6.85
N LEU A 613 13.33 -17.82 7.78
CA LEU A 613 11.90 -18.09 7.91
C LEU A 613 11.12 -16.82 8.24
N ILE A 614 11.63 -16.02 9.18
CA ILE A 614 11.00 -14.77 9.59
C ILE A 614 11.00 -13.74 8.46
N ALA A 615 12.11 -13.63 7.71
CA ALA A 615 12.16 -12.79 6.52
C ALA A 615 11.06 -13.16 5.50
N ASP A 616 10.85 -14.46 5.25
CA ASP A 616 9.82 -14.96 4.32
C ASP A 616 8.40 -14.66 4.83
N GLN A 617 8.14 -14.84 6.12
CA GLN A 617 6.84 -14.58 6.72
C GLN A 617 6.49 -13.09 6.76
N ASN A 618 7.48 -12.22 6.95
CA ASN A 618 7.29 -10.77 6.94
C ASN A 618 7.07 -10.19 5.53
N ASP A 619 7.71 -10.77 4.50
CA ASP A 619 7.68 -10.26 3.12
C ASP A 619 6.27 -10.07 2.55
N ARG A 620 5.34 -10.98 2.88
CA ARG A 620 3.94 -10.92 2.40
C ARG A 620 3.20 -9.64 2.82
N TRP A 621 3.68 -8.96 3.87
CA TRP A 621 3.05 -7.78 4.45
C TRP A 621 3.60 -6.46 3.92
N ALA A 622 4.53 -6.50 2.95
CA ALA A 622 5.25 -5.33 2.46
C ALA A 622 4.36 -4.15 2.03
N SER A 623 3.16 -4.41 1.51
CA SER A 623 2.22 -3.37 1.07
C SER A 623 1.59 -2.55 2.21
N TYR A 624 1.64 -3.04 3.45
CA TYR A 624 0.99 -2.40 4.61
C TYR A 624 1.92 -1.45 5.36
N ALA A 625 3.24 -1.66 5.27
CA ALA A 625 4.24 -0.80 5.89
C ALA A 625 4.25 0.59 5.22
N ARG A 626 4.24 1.62 6.06
CA ARG A 626 4.21 3.03 5.65
C ARG A 626 4.81 3.92 6.74
N PRO A 627 5.22 5.16 6.44
CA PRO A 627 5.62 6.12 7.47
C PRO A 627 4.59 6.21 8.61
N GLY A 628 5.05 5.97 9.84
CA GLY A 628 4.23 5.91 11.04
C GLY A 628 3.91 4.49 11.52
N SER A 629 4.05 3.47 10.66
CA SER A 629 3.45 2.14 10.83
C SER A 629 4.28 1.04 10.13
N TRP A 630 5.08 0.28 10.89
CA TRP A 630 6.05 -0.68 10.33
C TRP A 630 5.79 -2.13 10.70
N ASN A 631 5.95 -3.03 9.72
CA ASN A 631 6.05 -4.46 10.01
C ASN A 631 7.35 -4.75 10.76
N ASP A 632 7.26 -5.52 11.83
CA ASP A 632 8.37 -5.88 12.69
C ASP A 632 8.68 -7.40 12.57
N PRO A 633 9.71 -7.77 11.77
CA PRO A 633 10.26 -9.12 11.74
C PRO A 633 11.16 -9.44 12.95
N ASP A 634 11.00 -8.76 14.08
CA ASP A 634 11.76 -8.98 15.32
C ASP A 634 13.19 -8.42 15.31
N MET A 635 13.84 -8.51 16.47
CA MET A 635 15.13 -7.90 16.78
C MET A 635 16.31 -8.47 15.98
N LEU A 636 17.39 -7.68 15.85
CA LEU A 636 18.62 -8.09 15.17
C LEU A 636 19.47 -9.01 16.05
N GLU A 637 19.88 -10.15 15.51
CA GLU A 637 20.77 -11.12 16.18
C GLU A 637 22.27 -10.87 15.90
N VAL A 638 22.57 -9.82 15.15
CA VAL A 638 23.93 -9.50 14.68
C VAL A 638 24.90 -9.38 15.85
N GLY A 639 25.86 -10.31 15.92
CA GLY A 639 26.91 -10.34 16.95
C GLY A 639 26.65 -11.26 18.15
N ASN A 640 25.56 -12.06 18.15
CA ASN A 640 25.27 -13.01 19.24
C ASN A 640 26.02 -14.36 19.13
N GLY A 641 26.62 -14.64 17.97
CA GLY A 641 27.58 -15.74 17.76
C GLY A 641 27.03 -17.02 17.13
N GLY A 642 25.71 -17.13 16.94
CA GLY A 642 25.02 -18.27 16.36
C GLY A 642 24.95 -18.27 14.82
N MET A 643 25.32 -17.15 14.17
CA MET A 643 25.44 -17.05 12.72
C MET A 643 26.82 -16.54 12.29
N THR A 644 27.19 -16.83 11.06
CA THR A 644 28.43 -16.35 10.42
C THR A 644 28.33 -14.87 10.06
N LYS A 645 29.49 -14.24 9.76
CA LYS A 645 29.55 -12.86 9.28
C LYS A 645 28.65 -12.62 8.07
N GLU A 646 28.63 -13.53 7.10
CA GLU A 646 27.87 -13.37 5.86
C GLU A 646 26.37 -13.55 6.10
N GLU A 647 25.99 -14.46 6.99
CA GLU A 647 24.60 -14.62 7.42
C GLU A 647 24.09 -13.37 8.16
N TYR A 648 24.89 -12.80 9.07
CA TYR A 648 24.55 -11.53 9.73
C TYR A 648 24.51 -10.35 8.76
N ARG A 649 25.37 -10.32 7.74
CA ARG A 649 25.31 -9.31 6.68
C ARG A 649 23.98 -9.41 5.92
N SER A 650 23.57 -10.62 5.58
CA SER A 650 22.28 -10.90 4.93
C SER A 650 21.10 -10.50 5.83
N HIS A 651 21.13 -10.87 7.10
CA HIS A 651 20.15 -10.47 8.13
C HIS A 651 19.96 -8.95 8.14
N PHE A 652 21.04 -8.21 8.39
CA PHE A 652 20.98 -6.75 8.47
C PHE A 652 20.53 -6.10 7.16
N SER A 653 20.95 -6.63 6.01
CA SER A 653 20.57 -6.11 4.70
C SER A 653 19.07 -6.30 4.43
N ILE A 654 18.53 -7.49 4.73
CA ILE A 654 17.11 -7.80 4.53
C ILE A 654 16.24 -6.96 5.47
N TRP A 655 16.58 -6.86 6.75
CA TRP A 655 15.85 -5.99 7.69
C TRP A 655 15.88 -4.53 7.25
N ALA A 656 17.04 -4.05 6.76
CA ALA A 656 17.17 -2.69 6.25
C ALA A 656 16.31 -2.47 4.99
N LEU A 657 16.35 -3.39 4.02
CA LEU A 657 15.53 -3.30 2.81
C LEU A 657 14.03 -3.38 3.13
N ALA A 658 13.65 -4.22 4.09
CA ALA A 658 12.28 -4.49 4.48
C ALA A 658 11.66 -3.39 5.37
N LYS A 659 12.41 -2.32 5.68
CA LYS A 659 11.96 -1.23 6.57
C LYS A 659 11.54 -1.76 7.94
N ALA A 660 12.21 -2.82 8.38
CA ALA A 660 12.06 -3.36 9.71
C ALA A 660 12.64 -2.39 10.76
N PRO A 661 12.14 -2.45 12.00
CA PRO A 661 12.87 -1.95 13.16
C PRO A 661 14.32 -2.48 13.17
N LEU A 662 15.29 -1.59 13.38
CA LEU A 662 16.70 -1.97 13.57
C LEU A 662 17.04 -1.90 15.06
N LEU A 663 16.50 -2.86 15.82
CA LEU A 663 16.77 -3.02 17.25
C LEU A 663 17.90 -4.02 17.44
N ILE A 664 19.08 -3.56 17.86
CA ILE A 664 20.25 -4.40 18.13
C ILE A 664 19.96 -5.31 19.33
N GLY A 665 20.23 -6.61 19.20
CA GLY A 665 20.02 -7.60 20.25
C GLY A 665 21.30 -8.15 20.91
N CYS A 666 22.50 -7.67 20.54
CA CYS A 666 23.77 -8.14 21.12
C CYS A 666 24.31 -7.24 22.24
N ASP A 667 25.39 -7.65 22.90
CA ASP A 667 26.05 -6.84 23.93
C ASP A 667 26.92 -5.72 23.32
N LEU A 668 26.41 -4.49 23.35
CA LEU A 668 27.11 -3.30 22.83
C LEU A 668 28.45 -3.02 23.53
N ARG A 669 28.63 -3.50 24.76
CA ARG A 669 29.82 -3.23 25.58
C ARG A 669 31.03 -4.04 25.12
N SER A 670 30.79 -5.11 24.35
CA SER A 670 31.81 -6.07 23.93
C SER A 670 31.73 -6.43 22.44
N MET A 671 31.10 -5.57 21.61
CA MET A 671 31.06 -5.76 20.16
C MET A 671 32.45 -5.91 19.56
N ASP A 672 32.63 -6.96 18.76
CA ASP A 672 33.83 -7.09 17.94
C ASP A 672 33.78 -6.15 16.72
N LYS A 673 34.91 -6.04 16.03
CA LYS A 673 35.06 -5.16 14.86
C LYS A 673 34.08 -5.54 13.74
N VAL A 674 33.80 -6.82 13.55
CA VAL A 674 32.91 -7.31 12.49
C VAL A 674 31.46 -6.90 12.77
N THR A 675 31.00 -7.09 14.00
CA THR A 675 29.67 -6.68 14.47
C THR A 675 29.49 -5.19 14.32
N PHE A 676 30.48 -4.40 14.75
CA PHE A 676 30.45 -2.94 14.58
C PHE A 676 30.41 -2.54 13.09
N GLU A 677 31.22 -3.15 12.22
CA GLU A 677 31.20 -2.88 10.77
C GLU A 677 29.82 -3.12 10.15
N LEU A 678 29.15 -4.21 10.55
CA LEU A 678 27.82 -4.53 10.06
C LEU A 678 26.77 -3.50 10.52
N LEU A 679 26.73 -3.24 11.83
CA LEU A 679 25.73 -2.35 12.43
C LEU A 679 25.97 -0.86 12.13
N SER A 680 27.20 -0.46 11.81
CA SER A 680 27.55 0.94 11.57
C SER A 680 27.50 1.38 10.09
N ASN A 681 27.07 0.50 9.18
CA ASN A 681 27.03 0.82 7.75
C ASN A 681 25.91 1.84 7.43
N LYS A 682 26.32 3.12 7.33
CA LYS A 682 25.44 4.27 7.06
C LYS A 682 24.69 4.17 5.73
N GLU A 683 25.26 3.51 4.72
CA GLU A 683 24.59 3.37 3.42
C GLU A 683 23.43 2.38 3.48
N VAL A 684 23.60 1.27 4.21
CA VAL A 684 22.54 0.28 4.46
C VAL A 684 21.46 0.88 5.37
N ILE A 685 21.86 1.58 6.44
CA ILE A 685 20.93 2.32 7.31
C ILE A 685 20.12 3.35 6.50
N ALA A 686 20.74 4.06 5.56
CA ALA A 686 20.03 5.03 4.72
C ALA A 686 18.97 4.39 3.80
N VAL A 687 19.07 3.10 3.49
CA VAL A 687 18.02 2.35 2.78
C VAL A 687 16.83 2.05 3.70
N ASN A 688 17.09 1.71 4.96
CA ASN A 688 16.05 1.52 5.97
C ASN A 688 15.33 2.84 6.30
N GLN A 689 16.11 3.91 6.47
CA GLN A 689 15.65 5.24 6.85
C GLN A 689 15.25 6.12 5.65
N ASP A 690 15.06 5.55 4.46
CA ASP A 690 14.69 6.32 3.27
C ASP A 690 13.30 6.95 3.43
N LYS A 691 13.22 8.25 3.11
CA LYS A 691 11.99 9.06 3.31
C LYS A 691 10.79 8.60 2.49
N LEU A 692 10.97 7.80 1.45
CA LEU A 692 9.85 7.25 0.70
C LEU A 692 9.09 6.22 1.55
N GLY A 693 9.76 5.55 2.49
CA GLY A 693 9.12 4.69 3.48
C GLY A 693 8.41 3.47 2.91
N ILE A 694 8.85 2.95 1.75
CA ILE A 694 8.28 1.75 1.14
C ILE A 694 9.14 0.54 1.49
N GLN A 695 8.53 -0.47 2.11
CA GLN A 695 9.16 -1.77 2.37
C GLN A 695 9.56 -2.43 1.04
N GLY A 696 10.85 -2.80 0.92
CA GLY A 696 11.31 -3.64 -0.18
C GLY A 696 10.86 -5.09 0.03
N LYS A 697 10.72 -5.83 -1.08
CA LYS A 697 10.17 -7.18 -1.08
C LYS A 697 10.90 -8.11 -2.03
N LYS A 698 10.68 -9.42 -1.87
CA LYS A 698 11.16 -10.42 -2.81
C LYS A 698 10.44 -10.28 -4.15
N VAL A 699 11.21 -10.27 -5.23
CA VAL A 699 10.67 -10.19 -6.61
C VAL A 699 11.06 -11.39 -7.47
N LYS A 700 12.07 -12.15 -7.04
CA LYS A 700 12.51 -13.36 -7.74
C LYS A 700 13.07 -14.38 -6.77
N LYS A 701 12.78 -15.64 -7.04
CA LYS A 701 13.36 -16.81 -6.38
C LYS A 701 13.60 -17.90 -7.42
N ASP A 702 14.82 -18.41 -7.48
CA ASP A 702 15.23 -19.55 -8.30
C ASP A 702 16.03 -20.51 -7.40
N GLY A 703 15.35 -21.55 -6.92
CA GLY A 703 15.84 -22.37 -5.80
C GLY A 703 16.16 -21.50 -4.59
N ASP A 704 17.42 -21.52 -4.16
CA ASP A 704 17.92 -20.73 -3.03
C ASP A 704 18.43 -19.33 -3.42
N LEU A 705 18.35 -18.96 -4.71
CA LEU A 705 18.86 -17.68 -5.21
C LEU A 705 17.72 -16.68 -5.33
N GLU A 706 17.82 -15.57 -4.60
CA GLU A 706 16.76 -14.59 -4.49
C GLU A 706 17.19 -13.20 -4.95
N VAL A 707 16.23 -12.45 -5.50
CA VAL A 707 16.36 -11.01 -5.73
C VAL A 707 15.26 -10.30 -4.96
N TRP A 708 15.68 -9.35 -4.14
CA TRP A 708 14.79 -8.46 -3.41
C TRP A 708 15.01 -7.02 -3.86
N THR A 709 13.95 -6.22 -3.88
CA THR A 709 14.02 -4.84 -4.36
C THR A 709 12.99 -3.95 -3.68
N GLY A 710 13.29 -2.66 -3.62
CA GLY A 710 12.35 -1.65 -3.15
C GLY A 710 12.68 -0.27 -3.73
N PRO A 711 11.66 0.54 -4.08
CA PRO A 711 11.89 1.91 -4.53
C PRO A 711 12.42 2.76 -3.36
N LEU A 712 13.27 3.72 -3.69
CA LEU A 712 13.79 4.71 -2.76
C LEU A 712 13.50 6.12 -3.28
N SER A 713 13.59 7.10 -2.38
CA SER A 713 13.51 8.51 -2.69
C SER A 713 14.42 8.92 -3.85
N LYS A 714 13.99 9.95 -4.59
CA LYS A 714 14.66 10.45 -5.81
C LYS A 714 14.72 9.41 -6.95
N LYS A 715 13.70 8.54 -7.04
CA LYS A 715 13.56 7.51 -8.08
C LYS A 715 14.73 6.51 -8.14
N ARG A 716 15.42 6.31 -7.00
CA ARG A 716 16.44 5.29 -6.83
C ARG A 716 15.78 3.94 -6.54
N VAL A 717 16.54 2.85 -6.65
CA VAL A 717 16.08 1.49 -6.35
C VAL A 717 17.11 0.82 -5.45
N ALA A 718 16.68 0.19 -4.35
CA ALA A 718 17.52 -0.71 -3.57
C ALA A 718 17.38 -2.13 -4.10
N VAL A 719 18.47 -2.87 -4.24
CA VAL A 719 18.47 -4.26 -4.71
C VAL A 719 19.33 -5.11 -3.79
N ILE A 720 18.84 -6.29 -3.41
CA ILE A 720 19.62 -7.33 -2.76
C ILE A 720 19.64 -8.56 -3.66
N LEU A 721 20.85 -9.08 -3.92
CA LEU A 721 21.07 -10.40 -4.49
C LEU A 721 21.43 -11.32 -3.33
N TRP A 722 20.55 -12.26 -2.99
CA TRP A 722 20.67 -13.08 -1.78
C TRP A 722 20.83 -14.55 -2.13
N ASN A 723 21.97 -15.15 -1.75
CA ASN A 723 22.19 -16.57 -1.88
C ASN A 723 21.83 -17.25 -0.56
N ARG A 724 20.76 -18.04 -0.52
CA ARG A 724 20.38 -18.83 0.65
C ARG A 724 20.97 -20.25 0.65
N GLY A 725 21.66 -20.62 -0.43
CA GLY A 725 22.19 -21.96 -0.64
C GLY A 725 23.58 -22.13 -0.05
N SER A 726 24.04 -23.38 -0.05
CA SER A 726 25.34 -23.79 0.52
C SER A 726 26.52 -23.68 -0.45
N VAL A 727 26.29 -23.20 -1.69
CA VAL A 727 27.32 -23.08 -2.74
C VAL A 727 27.31 -21.68 -3.34
N SER A 728 28.48 -21.15 -3.69
CA SER A 728 28.61 -19.85 -4.35
C SER A 728 27.89 -19.88 -5.70
N ALA A 729 27.08 -18.86 -5.97
CA ALA A 729 26.25 -18.84 -7.17
C ALA A 729 26.15 -17.44 -7.77
N LYS A 730 26.04 -17.38 -9.09
CA LYS A 730 25.84 -16.11 -9.81
C LYS A 730 24.35 -15.75 -9.80
N ILE A 731 24.01 -14.67 -9.11
CA ILE A 731 22.63 -14.14 -9.07
C ILE A 731 22.52 -12.96 -10.02
N THR A 732 21.39 -12.84 -10.72
CA THR A 732 21.14 -11.76 -11.68
C THR A 732 19.78 -11.11 -11.44
N ALA A 733 19.80 -9.81 -11.11
CA ALA A 733 18.63 -8.93 -11.14
C ALA A 733 18.50 -8.30 -12.53
N ARG A 734 17.43 -8.61 -13.26
CA ARG A 734 17.11 -7.96 -14.54
C ARG A 734 16.31 -6.68 -14.28
N TRP A 735 16.47 -5.66 -15.13
CA TRP A 735 15.77 -4.37 -14.94
C TRP A 735 14.24 -4.54 -14.88
N SER A 736 13.71 -5.47 -15.69
CA SER A 736 12.30 -5.89 -15.67
C SER A 736 11.80 -6.36 -14.31
N ASP A 737 12.68 -7.00 -13.53
CA ASP A 737 12.33 -7.62 -12.25
C ASP A 737 12.33 -6.59 -11.11
N ILE A 738 13.02 -5.45 -11.30
CA ILE A 738 13.31 -4.47 -10.24
C ILE A 738 12.76 -3.06 -10.51
N GLY A 739 11.82 -2.93 -11.43
CA GLY A 739 11.14 -1.65 -11.71
C GLY A 739 12.00 -0.63 -12.46
N LEU A 740 12.95 -1.10 -13.28
CA LEU A 740 13.74 -0.28 -14.20
C LEU A 740 13.36 -0.59 -15.67
N SER A 741 13.42 0.41 -16.55
CA SER A 741 13.26 0.22 -18.00
C SER A 741 14.52 -0.40 -18.60
N SER A 742 14.41 -1.20 -19.66
CA SER A 742 15.57 -1.75 -20.39
C SER A 742 16.52 -0.68 -20.93
N SER A 743 16.00 0.53 -21.18
CA SER A 743 16.79 1.70 -21.61
C SER A 743 17.52 2.42 -20.46
N ASP A 744 17.19 2.12 -19.19
CA ASP A 744 17.79 2.79 -18.03
C ASP A 744 19.27 2.45 -17.90
N ILE A 745 20.10 3.51 -17.86
CA ILE A 745 21.52 3.44 -17.51
C ILE A 745 21.68 3.93 -16.08
N VAL A 746 22.17 3.08 -15.18
CA VAL A 746 22.31 3.41 -13.76
C VAL A 746 23.77 3.38 -13.32
N ASN A 747 24.05 4.10 -12.24
CA ASN A 747 25.20 3.81 -11.40
C ASN A 747 24.70 2.88 -10.27
N ALA A 748 25.33 1.71 -10.14
CA ALA A 748 25.07 0.76 -9.07
C ALA A 748 26.13 0.92 -7.98
N ARG A 749 25.71 1.46 -6.83
CA ARG A 749 26.55 1.60 -5.63
C ARG A 749 26.42 0.32 -4.81
N ASP A 750 27.49 -0.46 -4.66
CA ASP A 750 27.55 -1.57 -3.70
C ASP A 750 27.73 -0.97 -2.29
N LEU A 751 26.78 -1.28 -1.40
CA LEU A 751 26.71 -0.66 -0.08
C LEU A 751 27.67 -1.29 0.92
N TRP A 752 28.13 -2.52 0.68
CA TRP A 752 29.05 -3.24 1.56
C TRP A 752 30.50 -3.10 1.11
N GLU A 753 30.75 -3.03 -0.20
CA GLU A 753 32.09 -2.76 -0.74
C GLU A 753 32.40 -1.26 -0.81
N HIS A 754 31.40 -0.40 -0.62
CA HIS A 754 31.52 1.05 -0.78
C HIS A 754 32.12 1.44 -2.15
N SER A 755 31.75 0.70 -3.20
CA SER A 755 32.25 0.83 -4.57
C SER A 755 31.09 1.15 -5.54
N THR A 756 31.37 1.76 -6.69
CA THR A 756 30.33 2.15 -7.65
C THR A 756 30.64 1.59 -9.03
N HIS A 757 29.76 0.72 -9.53
CA HIS A 757 29.75 0.31 -10.92
C HIS A 757 28.95 1.32 -11.74
N SER A 758 29.65 2.08 -12.57
CA SER A 758 29.03 3.12 -13.39
C SER A 758 28.50 2.55 -14.70
N ARG A 759 27.42 3.16 -15.22
CA ARG A 759 26.85 2.84 -16.54
C ARG A 759 26.37 1.38 -16.70
N VAL A 760 25.86 0.78 -15.63
CA VAL A 760 25.23 -0.54 -15.68
C VAL A 760 23.93 -0.46 -16.47
N LYS A 761 23.68 -1.43 -17.34
CA LYS A 761 22.50 -1.51 -18.22
C LYS A 761 21.92 -2.91 -18.20
N ASN A 762 20.62 -3.03 -18.47
CA ASN A 762 19.83 -4.27 -18.64
C ASN A 762 19.71 -5.17 -17.40
N GLN A 763 20.80 -5.42 -16.69
CA GLN A 763 20.86 -6.31 -15.54
C GLN A 763 22.05 -5.98 -14.64
N LEU A 764 21.97 -6.44 -13.39
CA LEU A 764 23.05 -6.48 -12.42
C LEU A 764 23.28 -7.93 -12.02
N SER A 765 24.51 -8.41 -12.16
CA SER A 765 24.89 -9.77 -11.79
C SER A 765 26.10 -9.75 -10.86
N ALA A 766 26.10 -10.62 -9.85
CA ALA A 766 27.26 -10.84 -8.99
C ALA A 766 27.38 -12.32 -8.63
N LEU A 767 28.62 -12.78 -8.41
CA LEU A 767 28.87 -14.03 -7.70
C LEU A 767 28.63 -13.76 -6.21
N VAL A 768 27.79 -14.57 -5.58
CA VAL A 768 27.39 -14.42 -4.18
C VAL A 768 27.74 -15.71 -3.46
N GLU A 769 28.57 -15.61 -2.42
CA GLU A 769 29.01 -16.73 -1.58
C GLU A 769 27.83 -17.39 -0.82
N PRO A 770 27.99 -18.61 -0.29
CA PRO A 770 26.96 -19.28 0.49
C PRO A 770 26.44 -18.38 1.62
N HIS A 771 25.12 -18.31 1.75
CA HIS A 771 24.40 -17.50 2.75
C HIS A 771 24.68 -15.98 2.71
N ALA A 772 25.50 -15.51 1.77
CA ALA A 772 25.87 -14.12 1.64
C ALA A 772 24.86 -13.33 0.80
N CYS A 773 24.97 -12.01 0.85
CA CYS A 773 24.24 -11.13 -0.04
C CYS A 773 25.15 -10.05 -0.64
N LYS A 774 24.68 -9.48 -1.75
CA LYS A 774 25.16 -8.20 -2.28
C LYS A 774 24.02 -7.21 -2.23
N MET A 775 24.27 -6.01 -1.72
CA MET A 775 23.27 -4.96 -1.57
C MET A 775 23.69 -3.73 -2.35
N TYR A 776 22.79 -3.21 -3.17
CA TYR A 776 23.05 -2.08 -4.05
C TYR A 776 22.00 -0.99 -3.92
N THR A 777 22.40 0.25 -4.20
CA THR A 777 21.47 1.29 -4.64
C THR A 777 21.75 1.66 -6.10
N LEU A 778 20.68 1.71 -6.89
CA LEU A 778 20.71 2.05 -8.29
C LEU A 778 20.21 3.48 -8.48
N THR A 779 21.05 4.32 -9.07
CA THR A 779 20.70 5.71 -9.40
C THR A 779 20.75 5.91 -10.90
N ARG A 780 19.60 6.27 -11.50
CA ARG A 780 19.51 6.59 -12.92
C ARG A 780 20.41 7.77 -13.26
N ARG A 781 21.18 7.64 -14.35
CA ARG A 781 21.90 8.79 -14.91
C ARG A 781 20.90 9.69 -15.62
N LYS A 782 21.00 11.00 -15.40
CA LYS A 782 20.34 11.97 -16.28
C LYS A 782 20.94 11.82 -17.68
N ALA A 783 20.08 11.76 -18.68
CA ALA A 783 20.46 11.83 -20.09
C ALA A 783 21.24 13.10 -20.37
#